data_AF-A0A3C2CIM7-F1
#
_entry.id   AF-A0A3C2CIM7-F1
#
_cell.length_a   1.000
_cell.length_b   1.000
_cell.length_c   1.000
_cell.angle_alpha   90.00
_cell.angle_beta   90.00
_cell.angle_gamma   90.00
#
_symmetry.space_group_name_H-M   'P 1'
#
loop_
_entity.id
_entity.type
_entity.pdbx_description
1 polymer ?
#
loop_
_entity_poly.entity_id
_entity_poly.type
_entity_poly.pdbx_seq_one_letter_code
_entity_poly.pdbx_strand_id
1 'polypeptide(L)'
;MMIKQNLSGKRIAITGATGFLGTALVERLLSSIPDCELLLLVRPGRRGAEKRAEREILRNDAFDNLREKLGNDGFEELCKKRITAISGDVGVDGLGLDENGLLELAKCDLFIHSAAVVSFDSPLDQAVEVNLLGPVRIAKTLNELAVSPHLVSISTCYVAGSRRGAAPEEPVDASPFFVAVDWKIEVDAARRTRQETETASRTPERLEEFRKKAREELGAAGVPALASKTEQLRSRWVDDRMAEAGRSRAHSLGFPDAYAYTKALGEIALRETALSIPISIVRPSIIESALAEPFPGWIRGFRMAEPVIISYARGLLKDFPGIPEGTIDVIPVDLVTAAICAVAARGPVEQPDIIQIASGSINPLRYGHLFDLVRAWFTQHPVYDELGQPITVPGWDFPGIGKVRKQLERGQTLLNKTQKAFDQLPIRGSRADVIAKLEEQRDQIEKALGYVDLYGAYVECQAIYGLERLLELWNSLDEEDKNDFCFDPRIIDWNQYANEIHLPSVVKAGRVPMTPPSKKGQDRETRLRGQILSPDRHIAAFDLENTLIASNVVASFTWLASRRLSSAERFRLIIKTLAEAPQLLSLDKQDRGDFLRHFYRRYEGAPISQISEDSAEQFSDLILSKSFPEGIRRVREHKNLGHRTVLITGALDFVVEPLKPLFDDIICPKLGHDGESYDGRLVDVPPTGESRYQALADYASANKLDLRESVAYADSASDLPMLEAVGFPVAVNPEVRLASIARKRGWLVENFNKSPGISNKILPLAPYRRSK
;
A
#
# COMPACT_ATOMS: atom_id res chain seq x y z
N MET A 1 -0.07 -42.93 -17.74
CA MET A 1 -1.06 -42.44 -16.73
C MET A 1 -1.90 -41.40 -17.43
N MET A 2 -3.22 -41.38 -17.18
CA MET A 2 -4.16 -40.43 -17.81
C MET A 2 -4.72 -39.43 -16.77
N ILE A 3 -4.20 -38.20 -16.74
CA ILE A 3 -4.57 -37.09 -15.84
C ILE A 3 -6.05 -36.75 -15.97
N LYS A 4 -6.53 -36.45 -17.19
CA LYS A 4 -7.93 -36.06 -17.41
C LYS A 4 -8.89 -37.13 -16.92
N GLN A 5 -8.62 -38.39 -17.26
CA GLN A 5 -9.48 -39.51 -16.89
C GLN A 5 -9.51 -39.72 -15.37
N ASN A 6 -8.35 -39.66 -14.71
CA ASN A 6 -8.26 -39.92 -13.27
C ASN A 6 -8.86 -38.81 -12.41
N LEU A 7 -8.88 -37.57 -12.90
CA LEU A 7 -9.50 -36.43 -12.20
C LEU A 7 -10.95 -36.16 -12.64
N SER A 8 -11.43 -36.81 -13.71
CA SER A 8 -12.80 -36.65 -14.18
C SER A 8 -13.80 -37.05 -13.11
N GLY A 9 -14.80 -36.19 -12.87
CA GLY A 9 -15.84 -36.42 -11.87
C GLY A 9 -15.37 -36.40 -10.41
N LYS A 10 -14.10 -36.09 -10.15
CA LYS A 10 -13.57 -35.93 -8.78
C LYS A 10 -14.05 -34.64 -8.14
N ARG A 11 -14.27 -34.69 -6.84
CA ARG A 11 -14.54 -33.50 -6.03
C ARG A 11 -13.28 -33.07 -5.28
N ILE A 12 -12.78 -31.88 -5.58
CA ILE A 12 -11.46 -31.39 -5.19
C ILE A 12 -11.60 -30.17 -4.28
N ALA A 13 -11.19 -30.30 -3.01
CA ALA A 13 -11.09 -29.18 -2.08
C ALA A 13 -9.79 -28.39 -2.33
N ILE A 14 -9.87 -27.05 -2.40
CA ILE A 14 -8.71 -26.20 -2.65
C ILE A 14 -8.67 -25.06 -1.62
N THR A 15 -7.54 -24.93 -0.93
CA THR A 15 -7.22 -23.73 -0.15
C THR A 15 -6.25 -22.83 -0.93
N GLY A 16 -6.33 -21.51 -0.74
CA GLY A 16 -5.43 -20.58 -1.42
C GLY A 16 -5.83 -20.26 -2.86
N ALA A 17 -7.07 -20.57 -3.27
CA ALA A 17 -7.59 -20.36 -4.61
C ALA A 17 -7.55 -18.88 -5.08
N THR A 18 -7.57 -17.92 -4.15
CA THR A 18 -7.43 -16.48 -4.44
C THR A 18 -5.98 -16.03 -4.66
N GLY A 19 -4.99 -16.89 -4.44
CA GLY A 19 -3.57 -16.63 -4.69
C GLY A 19 -3.17 -16.83 -6.15
N PHE A 20 -1.93 -16.49 -6.50
CA PHE A 20 -1.38 -16.64 -7.85
C PHE A 20 -1.46 -18.09 -8.36
N LEU A 21 -0.75 -19.01 -7.71
CA LEU A 21 -0.78 -20.43 -8.06
C LEU A 21 -2.19 -21.03 -7.97
N GLY A 22 -2.94 -20.72 -6.91
CA GLY A 22 -4.28 -21.25 -6.72
C GLY A 22 -5.28 -20.82 -7.80
N THR A 23 -5.19 -19.58 -8.31
CA THR A 23 -6.03 -19.13 -9.41
C THR A 23 -5.70 -19.85 -10.72
N ALA A 24 -4.41 -20.00 -11.05
CA ALA A 24 -4.00 -20.78 -12.21
C ALA A 24 -4.44 -22.24 -12.11
N LEU A 25 -4.34 -22.83 -10.91
CA LEU A 25 -4.77 -24.21 -10.69
C LEU A 25 -6.29 -24.37 -10.88
N VAL A 26 -7.10 -23.44 -10.36
CA VAL A 26 -8.56 -23.46 -10.56
C VAL A 26 -8.91 -23.30 -12.02
N GLU A 27 -8.25 -22.37 -12.73
CA GLU A 27 -8.42 -22.20 -14.17
C GLU A 27 -8.09 -23.51 -14.89
N ARG A 28 -6.91 -24.09 -14.63
CA ARG A 28 -6.44 -25.33 -15.26
C ARG A 28 -7.39 -26.51 -15.05
N LEU A 29 -7.91 -26.67 -13.83
CA LEU A 29 -8.85 -27.74 -13.51
C LEU A 29 -10.19 -27.55 -14.23
N LEU A 30 -10.67 -26.31 -14.37
CA LEU A 30 -11.93 -26.02 -15.06
C LEU A 30 -11.81 -26.13 -16.58
N SER A 31 -10.68 -25.69 -17.15
CA SER A 31 -10.45 -25.68 -18.60
C SER A 31 -10.07 -27.05 -19.16
N SER A 32 -9.30 -27.86 -18.42
CA SER A 32 -8.74 -29.11 -18.92
C SER A 32 -9.36 -30.39 -18.37
N ILE A 33 -9.93 -30.38 -17.15
CA ILE A 33 -10.49 -31.58 -16.53
C ILE A 33 -12.02 -31.60 -16.72
N PRO A 34 -12.59 -32.64 -17.35
CA PRO A 34 -14.03 -32.76 -17.51
C PRO A 34 -14.72 -33.11 -16.19
N ASP A 35 -15.91 -32.55 -15.96
CA ASP A 35 -16.84 -32.91 -14.88
C ASP A 35 -16.31 -32.86 -13.44
N CYS A 36 -15.10 -32.35 -13.18
CA CYS A 36 -14.61 -32.22 -11.81
C CYS A 36 -15.34 -31.08 -11.07
N GLU A 37 -15.60 -31.27 -9.78
CA GLU A 37 -16.21 -30.28 -8.90
C GLU A 37 -15.16 -29.70 -7.97
N LEU A 38 -15.17 -28.37 -7.80
CA LEU A 38 -14.21 -27.64 -6.98
C LEU A 38 -14.88 -27.07 -5.74
N LEU A 39 -14.38 -27.45 -4.57
CA LEU A 39 -14.75 -26.82 -3.30
C LEU A 39 -13.65 -25.82 -2.88
N LEU A 40 -13.93 -24.53 -3.04
CA LEU A 40 -12.97 -23.47 -2.75
C LEU A 40 -13.14 -22.98 -1.31
N LEU A 41 -12.13 -23.20 -0.48
CA LEU A 41 -12.06 -22.65 0.88
C LEU A 41 -11.48 -21.23 0.80
N VAL A 42 -12.33 -20.23 1.03
CA VAL A 42 -11.98 -18.81 0.87
C VAL A 42 -12.25 -18.05 2.16
N ARG A 43 -11.25 -17.30 2.64
CA ARG A 43 -11.43 -16.41 3.80
C ARG A 43 -12.55 -15.39 3.54
N PRO A 44 -13.56 -15.27 4.40
CA PRO A 44 -14.72 -14.44 4.13
C PRO A 44 -14.34 -12.96 3.98
N GLY A 45 -14.87 -12.30 2.94
CA GLY A 45 -14.86 -10.84 2.86
C GLY A 45 -16.06 -10.24 3.60
N ARG A 46 -16.20 -8.90 3.57
CA ARG A 46 -17.38 -8.20 4.13
C ARG A 46 -18.73 -8.69 3.57
N ARG A 47 -18.73 -9.30 2.39
CA ARG A 47 -19.92 -9.81 1.68
C ARG A 47 -19.94 -11.35 1.57
N GLY A 48 -19.15 -12.06 2.39
CA GLY A 48 -19.04 -13.52 2.35
C GLY A 48 -17.96 -14.07 1.41
N ALA A 49 -17.78 -15.39 1.42
CA ALA A 49 -16.77 -16.12 0.64
C ALA A 49 -17.12 -16.21 -0.84
N GLU A 50 -18.36 -16.51 -1.21
CA GLU A 50 -18.81 -16.61 -2.61
C GLU A 50 -18.57 -15.33 -3.39
N LYS A 51 -19.00 -14.18 -2.86
CA LYS A 51 -18.79 -12.88 -3.49
C LYS A 51 -17.32 -12.52 -3.61
N ARG A 52 -16.48 -13.02 -2.69
CA ARG A 52 -15.04 -12.86 -2.78
C ARG A 52 -14.45 -13.75 -3.88
N ALA A 53 -14.87 -15.01 -3.98
CA ALA A 53 -14.45 -15.93 -5.04
C ALA A 53 -14.84 -15.39 -6.42
N GLU A 54 -16.08 -14.90 -6.59
CA GLU A 54 -16.53 -14.26 -7.83
C GLU A 54 -15.61 -13.10 -8.22
N ARG A 55 -15.32 -12.20 -7.27
CA ARG A 55 -14.52 -10.99 -7.53
C ARG A 55 -13.03 -11.27 -7.73
N GLU A 56 -12.44 -12.12 -6.89
CA GLU A 56 -10.98 -12.31 -6.82
C GLU A 56 -10.47 -13.50 -7.63
N ILE A 57 -11.34 -14.41 -8.06
CA ILE A 57 -10.97 -15.58 -8.87
C ILE A 57 -11.67 -15.47 -10.22
N LEU A 58 -13.01 -15.52 -10.25
CA LEU A 58 -13.73 -15.68 -11.51
C LEU A 58 -13.63 -14.46 -12.43
N ARG A 59 -13.53 -13.24 -11.90
CA ARG A 59 -13.29 -12.02 -12.71
C ARG A 59 -11.82 -11.80 -13.10
N ASN A 60 -10.91 -12.71 -12.72
CA ASN A 60 -9.51 -12.59 -13.09
C ASN A 60 -9.32 -12.92 -14.58
N ASP A 61 -8.33 -12.27 -15.20
CA ASP A 61 -7.97 -12.42 -16.61
C ASP A 61 -7.46 -13.82 -16.98
N ALA A 62 -7.05 -14.65 -16.00
CA ALA A 62 -6.78 -16.06 -16.20
C ALA A 62 -7.90 -16.79 -16.95
N PHE A 63 -9.15 -16.42 -16.67
CA PHE A 63 -10.33 -17.07 -17.23
C PHE A 63 -10.81 -16.45 -18.55
N ASP A 64 -10.10 -15.47 -19.12
CA ASP A 64 -10.53 -14.78 -20.35
C ASP A 64 -10.65 -15.76 -21.52
N ASN A 65 -9.66 -16.62 -21.75
CA ASN A 65 -9.71 -17.63 -22.81
C ASN A 65 -10.88 -18.61 -22.63
N LEU A 66 -11.14 -19.05 -21.39
CA LEU A 66 -12.25 -19.95 -21.09
C LEU A 66 -13.61 -19.25 -21.29
N ARG A 67 -13.71 -17.97 -20.91
CA ARG A 67 -14.90 -17.14 -21.16
C ARG A 67 -15.16 -16.91 -22.64
N GLU A 68 -14.12 -16.62 -23.42
CA GLU A 68 -14.24 -16.42 -24.86
C GLU A 68 -14.72 -17.70 -25.56
N LYS A 69 -14.22 -18.86 -25.12
CA LYS A 69 -14.62 -20.17 -25.67
C LYS A 69 -16.07 -20.56 -25.35
N LEU A 70 -16.57 -20.25 -24.15
CA LEU A 70 -17.89 -20.68 -23.67
C LEU A 70 -18.99 -19.63 -23.82
N GLY A 71 -18.61 -18.37 -24.02
CA GLY A 71 -19.49 -17.21 -23.82
C GLY A 71 -19.73 -16.93 -22.33
N ASN A 72 -20.20 -15.71 -22.01
CA ASN A 72 -20.42 -15.28 -20.63
C ASN A 72 -21.44 -16.16 -19.89
N ASP A 73 -22.58 -16.46 -20.53
CA ASP A 73 -23.63 -17.29 -19.92
C ASP A 73 -23.15 -18.73 -19.69
N GLY A 74 -22.44 -19.31 -20.66
CA GLY A 74 -21.87 -20.65 -20.56
C GLY A 74 -20.79 -20.75 -19.49
N PHE A 75 -19.94 -19.72 -19.34
CA PHE A 75 -18.96 -19.65 -18.26
C PHE A 75 -19.64 -19.53 -16.88
N GLU A 76 -20.67 -18.68 -16.75
CA GLU A 76 -21.42 -18.57 -15.50
C GLU A 76 -22.12 -19.88 -15.12
N GLU A 77 -22.71 -20.58 -16.09
CA GLU A 77 -23.34 -21.88 -15.87
C GLU A 77 -22.30 -22.93 -15.44
N LEU A 78 -21.15 -22.98 -16.12
CA LEU A 78 -20.03 -23.85 -15.74
C LEU A 78 -19.58 -23.59 -14.30
N CYS A 79 -19.36 -22.33 -13.92
CA CYS A 79 -18.95 -21.97 -12.57
C CYS A 79 -20.02 -22.33 -11.53
N LYS A 80 -21.30 -22.05 -11.79
CA LYS A 80 -22.41 -22.42 -10.88
C LYS A 80 -22.50 -23.94 -10.69
N LYS A 81 -22.23 -24.71 -11.74
CA LYS A 81 -22.29 -26.18 -11.70
C LYS A 81 -21.08 -26.80 -11.00
N ARG A 82 -19.88 -26.27 -11.24
CA ARG A 82 -18.61 -26.93 -10.86
C ARG A 82 -17.87 -26.26 -9.70
N ILE A 83 -18.34 -25.14 -9.18
CA ILE A 83 -17.64 -24.42 -8.10
C ILE A 83 -18.59 -24.16 -6.93
N THR A 84 -18.18 -24.64 -5.76
CA THR A 84 -18.78 -24.30 -4.47
C THR A 84 -17.74 -23.54 -3.65
N ALA A 85 -18.05 -22.33 -3.22
CA ALA A 85 -17.14 -21.53 -2.39
C ALA A 85 -17.65 -21.45 -0.94
N ILE A 86 -16.86 -21.95 0.01
CA ILE A 86 -17.19 -21.93 1.44
C ILE A 86 -16.27 -21.00 2.21
N SER A 87 -16.77 -20.44 3.31
CA SER A 87 -15.97 -19.60 4.21
C SER A 87 -15.02 -20.46 5.02
N GLY A 88 -13.72 -20.23 4.89
CA GLY A 88 -12.72 -20.97 5.66
C GLY A 88 -11.39 -20.23 5.80
N ASP A 89 -10.69 -20.47 6.92
CA ASP A 89 -9.39 -19.91 7.25
C ASP A 89 -8.48 -20.97 7.88
N VAL A 90 -7.37 -21.28 7.20
CA VAL A 90 -6.36 -22.23 7.70
C VAL A 90 -5.63 -21.73 8.94
N GLY A 91 -5.73 -20.43 9.26
CA GLY A 91 -5.20 -19.85 10.49
C GLY A 91 -6.05 -20.12 11.73
N VAL A 92 -7.18 -20.80 11.59
CA VAL A 92 -8.15 -21.05 12.68
C VAL A 92 -8.40 -22.55 12.82
N ASP A 93 -8.55 -23.02 14.05
CA ASP A 93 -8.88 -24.43 14.34
C ASP A 93 -10.24 -24.79 13.73
N GLY A 94 -10.40 -26.03 13.25
CA GLY A 94 -11.57 -26.44 12.47
C GLY A 94 -11.69 -25.73 11.10
N LEU A 95 -10.63 -25.04 10.66
CA LEU A 95 -10.60 -24.22 9.44
C LEU A 95 -11.65 -23.09 9.42
N GLY A 96 -12.26 -22.76 10.57
CA GLY A 96 -13.36 -21.80 10.66
C GLY A 96 -14.62 -22.21 9.87
N LEU A 97 -14.78 -23.50 9.56
CA LEU A 97 -15.93 -24.04 8.84
C LEU A 97 -17.16 -24.13 9.74
N ASP A 98 -18.34 -23.85 9.17
CA ASP A 98 -19.61 -24.20 9.79
C ASP A 98 -19.99 -25.67 9.51
N GLU A 99 -21.11 -26.12 10.07
CA GLU A 99 -21.58 -27.50 9.90
C GLU A 99 -21.74 -27.88 8.42
N ASN A 100 -22.27 -26.96 7.60
CA ASN A 100 -22.42 -27.20 6.16
C ASN A 100 -21.06 -27.28 5.45
N GLY A 101 -20.11 -26.40 5.77
CA GLY A 101 -18.76 -26.42 5.23
C GLY A 101 -18.02 -27.71 5.56
N LEU A 102 -18.18 -28.23 6.78
CA LEU A 102 -17.64 -29.53 7.19
C LEU A 102 -18.25 -30.69 6.39
N LEU A 103 -19.56 -30.68 6.17
CA LEU A 103 -20.25 -31.68 5.34
C LEU A 103 -19.81 -31.62 3.87
N GLU A 104 -19.66 -30.43 3.31
CA GLU A 104 -19.18 -30.26 1.93
C GLU A 104 -17.72 -30.70 1.78
N LEU A 105 -16.90 -30.49 2.81
CA LEU A 105 -15.50 -30.93 2.83
C LEU A 105 -15.40 -32.46 2.90
N ALA A 106 -16.21 -33.12 3.72
CA ALA A 106 -16.22 -34.57 3.89
C ALA A 106 -16.55 -35.35 2.60
N LYS A 107 -17.18 -34.69 1.61
CA LYS A 107 -17.52 -35.28 0.30
C LYS A 107 -16.36 -35.27 -0.71
N CYS A 108 -15.24 -34.62 -0.39
CA CYS A 108 -14.15 -34.45 -1.35
C CYS A 108 -13.27 -35.70 -1.46
N ASP A 109 -12.89 -36.06 -2.69
CA ASP A 109 -11.95 -37.15 -2.99
C ASP A 109 -10.49 -36.72 -2.79
N LEU A 110 -10.20 -35.45 -3.11
CA LEU A 110 -8.88 -34.85 -3.07
C LEU A 110 -8.90 -33.53 -2.32
N PHE A 111 -7.78 -33.22 -1.66
CA PHE A 111 -7.56 -31.93 -1.01
C PHE A 111 -6.23 -31.35 -1.50
N ILE A 112 -6.25 -30.19 -2.15
CA ILE A 112 -5.05 -29.46 -2.57
C ILE A 112 -4.85 -28.25 -1.64
N HIS A 113 -3.80 -28.31 -0.83
CA HIS A 113 -3.45 -27.24 0.09
C HIS A 113 -2.41 -26.28 -0.51
N SER A 114 -2.87 -25.16 -1.08
CA SER A 114 -2.00 -24.11 -1.64
C SER A 114 -1.99 -22.80 -0.82
N ALA A 115 -2.78 -22.69 0.25
CA ALA A 115 -2.77 -21.49 1.08
C ALA A 115 -1.43 -21.29 1.80
N ALA A 116 -0.85 -20.10 1.67
CA ALA A 116 0.39 -19.74 2.33
C ALA A 116 0.50 -18.22 2.50
N VAL A 117 1.27 -17.82 3.51
CA VAL A 117 1.81 -16.47 3.64
C VAL A 117 3.20 -16.49 2.98
N VAL A 118 3.30 -15.86 1.80
CA VAL A 118 4.49 -15.93 0.91
C VAL A 118 5.37 -14.67 0.96
N SER A 119 5.15 -13.77 1.91
CA SER A 119 5.98 -12.56 2.06
C SER A 119 7.20 -12.86 2.94
N PHE A 120 8.40 -12.51 2.46
CA PHE A 120 9.66 -12.71 3.19
C PHE A 120 9.75 -11.89 4.49
N ASP A 121 8.96 -10.82 4.59
CA ASP A 121 8.85 -9.92 5.73
C ASP A 121 7.57 -10.13 6.56
N SER A 122 6.90 -11.27 6.41
CA SER A 122 5.70 -11.55 7.21
C SER A 122 6.03 -11.66 8.70
N PRO A 123 5.18 -11.14 9.60
CA PRO A 123 5.30 -11.40 11.03
C PRO A 123 5.40 -12.90 11.31
N LEU A 124 6.39 -13.31 12.14
CA LEU A 124 6.65 -14.72 12.43
C LEU A 124 5.42 -15.47 12.95
N ASP A 125 4.64 -14.85 13.83
CA ASP A 125 3.40 -15.42 14.36
C ASP A 125 2.41 -15.74 13.24
N GLN A 126 2.19 -14.80 12.31
CA GLN A 126 1.29 -15.03 11.17
C GLN A 126 1.82 -16.13 10.24
N ALA A 127 3.13 -16.14 9.96
CA ALA A 127 3.75 -17.17 9.14
C ALA A 127 3.60 -18.57 9.77
N VAL A 128 3.78 -18.69 11.09
CA VAL A 128 3.57 -19.93 11.84
C VAL A 128 2.10 -20.37 11.79
N GLU A 129 1.15 -19.47 12.04
CA GLU A 129 -0.28 -19.80 12.05
C GLU A 129 -0.77 -20.32 10.69
N VAL A 130 -0.23 -19.81 9.59
CA VAL A 130 -0.67 -20.21 8.24
C VAL A 130 0.18 -21.32 7.64
N ASN A 131 1.51 -21.16 7.58
CA ASN A 131 2.37 -22.07 6.83
C ASN A 131 2.71 -23.35 7.60
N LEU A 132 2.84 -23.26 8.93
CA LEU A 132 3.16 -24.39 9.79
C LEU A 132 1.87 -25.05 10.31
N LEU A 133 1.00 -24.27 10.97
CA LEU A 133 -0.21 -24.81 11.58
C LEU A 133 -1.37 -25.02 10.60
N GLY A 134 -1.38 -24.34 9.44
CA GLY A 134 -2.42 -24.54 8.42
C GLY A 134 -2.53 -26.00 7.95
N PRO A 135 -1.45 -26.64 7.48
CA PRO A 135 -1.44 -28.07 7.16
C PRO A 135 -1.87 -28.96 8.33
N VAL A 136 -1.42 -28.65 9.55
CA VAL A 136 -1.77 -29.40 10.79
C VAL A 136 -3.27 -29.33 11.05
N ARG A 137 -3.87 -28.15 10.93
CA ARG A 137 -5.32 -27.94 11.12
C ARG A 137 -6.13 -28.67 10.08
N ILE A 138 -5.69 -28.67 8.81
CA ILE A 138 -6.33 -29.45 7.74
C ILE A 138 -6.33 -30.94 8.11
N ALA A 139 -5.18 -31.50 8.45
CA ALA A 139 -5.07 -32.90 8.84
C ALA A 139 -5.96 -33.24 10.05
N LYS A 140 -5.96 -32.39 11.10
CA LYS A 140 -6.84 -32.58 12.27
C LYS A 140 -8.32 -32.57 11.91
N THR A 141 -8.77 -31.60 11.12
CA THR A 141 -10.17 -31.50 10.69
C THR A 141 -10.58 -32.72 9.84
N LEU A 142 -9.73 -33.19 8.94
CA LEU A 142 -10.00 -34.40 8.15
C LEU A 142 -10.08 -35.65 9.03
N ASN A 143 -9.19 -35.77 10.02
CA ASN A 143 -9.22 -36.86 11.01
C ASN A 143 -10.49 -36.82 11.89
N GLU A 144 -10.90 -35.63 12.35
CA GLU A 144 -12.13 -35.42 13.13
C GLU A 144 -13.39 -35.78 12.32
N LEU A 145 -13.37 -35.53 11.01
CA LEU A 145 -14.43 -35.94 10.07
C LEU A 145 -14.36 -37.43 9.69
N ALA A 146 -13.33 -38.15 10.14
CA ALA A 146 -13.06 -39.54 9.79
C ALA A 146 -13.00 -39.79 8.27
N VAL A 147 -12.42 -38.86 7.52
CA VAL A 147 -12.20 -38.96 6.07
C VAL A 147 -10.70 -38.94 5.74
N SER A 148 -10.30 -39.62 4.68
CA SER A 148 -8.91 -39.72 4.25
C SER A 148 -8.74 -39.41 2.75
N PRO A 149 -9.11 -38.19 2.29
CA PRO A 149 -8.85 -37.79 0.91
C PRO A 149 -7.35 -37.74 0.64
N HIS A 150 -6.95 -37.83 -0.63
CA HIS A 150 -5.56 -37.60 -1.01
C HIS A 150 -5.20 -36.11 -0.81
N LEU A 151 -4.30 -35.84 0.14
CA LEU A 151 -3.87 -34.49 0.49
C LEU A 151 -2.58 -34.11 -0.23
N VAL A 152 -2.71 -33.26 -1.25
CA VAL A 152 -1.57 -32.65 -1.96
C VAL A 152 -1.23 -31.32 -1.29
N SER A 153 -0.11 -31.26 -0.56
CA SER A 153 0.34 -30.08 0.16
C SER A 153 1.44 -29.35 -0.61
N ILE A 154 1.21 -28.06 -0.89
CA ILE A 154 2.20 -27.22 -1.58
C ILE A 154 3.17 -26.61 -0.57
N SER A 155 4.43 -26.96 -0.74
CA SER A 155 5.59 -26.46 0.01
C SER A 155 6.49 -25.63 -0.91
N THR A 156 7.81 -25.69 -0.75
CA THR A 156 8.78 -24.99 -1.59
C THR A 156 10.11 -25.73 -1.63
N CYS A 157 10.86 -25.62 -2.74
CA CYS A 157 12.23 -26.12 -2.84
C CYS A 157 13.15 -25.52 -1.76
N TYR A 158 12.85 -24.30 -1.29
CA TYR A 158 13.67 -23.59 -0.30
C TYR A 158 13.62 -24.19 1.12
N VAL A 159 12.78 -25.19 1.39
CA VAL A 159 12.88 -25.98 2.64
C VAL A 159 14.20 -26.75 2.74
N ALA A 160 14.94 -26.88 1.63
CA ALA A 160 16.33 -27.33 1.60
C ALA A 160 17.29 -26.45 2.43
N GLY A 161 16.86 -25.26 2.87
CA GLY A 161 17.67 -24.30 3.58
C GLY A 161 18.75 -23.68 2.70
N SER A 162 19.73 -23.04 3.34
CA SER A 162 20.84 -22.33 2.70
C SER A 162 21.99 -23.28 2.31
N ARG A 163 21.67 -24.56 2.05
CA ARG A 163 22.66 -25.57 1.70
C ARG A 163 23.31 -25.27 0.34
N ARG A 164 24.50 -25.81 0.13
CA ARG A 164 25.22 -25.74 -1.14
C ARG A 164 25.31 -27.14 -1.74
N GLY A 165 25.01 -27.26 -3.03
CA GLY A 165 25.06 -28.53 -3.75
C GLY A 165 23.73 -29.28 -3.76
N ALA A 166 23.80 -30.60 -3.92
CA ALA A 166 22.65 -31.45 -4.24
C ALA A 166 21.52 -31.38 -3.20
N ALA A 167 20.30 -31.33 -3.71
CA ALA A 167 19.08 -31.20 -2.94
C ALA A 167 18.02 -32.24 -3.33
N PRO A 168 18.12 -33.50 -2.86
CA PRO A 168 17.25 -34.58 -3.30
C PRO A 168 15.82 -34.47 -2.76
N GLU A 169 14.90 -35.19 -3.40
CA GLU A 169 13.48 -35.31 -3.03
C GLU A 169 13.29 -36.19 -1.79
N GLU A 170 13.73 -35.66 -0.65
CA GLU A 170 13.69 -36.32 0.66
C GLU A 170 12.96 -35.47 1.71
N PRO A 171 12.51 -36.08 2.82
CA PRO A 171 11.94 -35.32 3.92
C PRO A 171 12.93 -34.32 4.54
N VAL A 172 12.42 -33.19 5.01
CA VAL A 172 13.24 -32.11 5.59
C VAL A 172 14.14 -32.62 6.72
N ASP A 173 13.60 -33.47 7.59
CA ASP A 173 14.27 -34.05 8.76
C ASP A 173 15.18 -35.25 8.45
N ALA A 174 15.18 -35.75 7.20
CA ALA A 174 16.21 -36.67 6.71
C ALA A 174 17.49 -35.93 6.27
N SER A 175 17.35 -34.62 6.01
CA SER A 175 18.37 -33.58 5.95
C SER A 175 19.60 -33.75 6.86
N PRO A 176 20.84 -34.13 6.44
CA PRO A 176 21.98 -34.02 7.36
C PRO A 176 22.33 -32.56 7.71
N PHE A 177 21.79 -31.60 6.94
CA PHE A 177 21.94 -30.16 7.19
C PHE A 177 20.78 -29.58 8.01
N PHE A 178 19.75 -30.37 8.32
CA PHE A 178 18.62 -29.90 9.11
C PHE A 178 18.97 -29.90 10.60
N VAL A 179 18.70 -28.77 11.27
CA VAL A 179 18.85 -28.66 12.72
C VAL A 179 17.53 -29.04 13.38
N ALA A 180 17.52 -30.18 14.06
CA ALA A 180 16.31 -30.70 14.72
C ALA A 180 15.80 -29.73 15.80
N VAL A 181 14.55 -29.30 15.65
CA VAL A 181 13.79 -28.48 16.60
C VAL A 181 12.37 -29.01 16.72
N ASP A 182 11.78 -28.89 17.91
CA ASP A 182 10.36 -29.24 18.10
C ASP A 182 9.47 -28.10 17.59
N TRP A 183 8.70 -28.37 16.54
CA TRP A 183 7.82 -27.37 15.93
C TRP A 183 6.76 -26.84 16.90
N LYS A 184 6.34 -27.61 17.91
CA LYS A 184 5.36 -27.16 18.92
C LYS A 184 5.97 -26.10 19.83
N ILE A 185 7.23 -26.29 20.20
CA ILE A 185 7.99 -25.29 20.98
C ILE A 185 8.19 -24.01 20.16
N GLU A 186 8.49 -24.13 18.86
CA GLU A 186 8.64 -22.96 17.98
C GLU A 186 7.33 -22.19 17.81
N VAL A 187 6.18 -22.89 17.73
CA VAL A 187 4.85 -22.27 17.72
C VAL A 187 4.59 -21.48 19.00
N ASP A 188 4.81 -22.10 20.16
CA ASP A 188 4.59 -21.47 21.46
C ASP A 188 5.53 -20.28 21.68
N ALA A 189 6.78 -20.40 21.22
CA ALA A 189 7.76 -19.31 21.24
C ALA A 189 7.30 -18.13 20.38
N ALA A 190 6.87 -18.36 19.14
CA ALA A 190 6.39 -17.30 18.24
C ALA A 190 5.18 -16.55 18.83
N ARG A 191 4.22 -17.28 19.40
CA ARG A 191 3.05 -16.68 20.08
C ARG A 191 3.45 -15.86 21.30
N ARG A 192 4.38 -16.37 22.12
CA ARG A 192 4.90 -15.64 23.29
C ARG A 192 5.63 -14.36 22.88
N THR A 193 6.51 -14.43 21.87
CA THR A 193 7.21 -13.26 21.34
C THR A 193 6.24 -12.19 20.84
N ARG A 194 5.12 -12.58 20.20
CA ARG A 194 4.06 -11.64 19.81
C ARG A 194 3.46 -10.93 21.02
N GLN A 195 3.10 -11.67 22.06
CA GLN A 195 2.51 -11.11 23.28
C GLN A 195 3.48 -10.17 24.02
N GLU A 196 4.75 -10.56 24.13
CA GLU A 196 5.81 -9.74 24.72
C GLU A 196 6.04 -8.45 23.92
N THR A 197 6.09 -8.55 22.59
CA THR A 197 6.26 -7.40 21.68
C THR A 197 5.06 -6.46 21.76
N GLU A 198 3.84 -6.99 21.78
CA GLU A 198 2.61 -6.21 21.99
C GLU A 198 2.65 -5.46 23.34
N THR A 199 3.10 -6.13 24.40
CA THR A 199 3.25 -5.51 25.73
C THR A 199 4.31 -4.40 25.70
N ALA A 200 5.48 -4.67 25.11
CA ALA A 200 6.56 -3.71 24.96
C ALA A 200 6.17 -2.49 24.09
N SER A 201 5.27 -2.66 23.13
CA SER A 201 4.78 -1.55 22.29
C SER A 201 3.89 -0.55 23.05
N ARG A 202 3.38 -0.91 24.23
CA ARG A 202 2.43 -0.11 25.02
C ARG A 202 3.05 0.53 26.26
N THR A 203 4.37 0.52 26.41
CA THR A 203 5.01 1.28 27.51
C THR A 203 4.83 2.78 27.27
N PRO A 204 4.77 3.61 28.34
CA PRO A 204 4.64 5.06 28.21
C PRO A 204 5.68 5.69 27.27
N GLU A 205 6.93 5.22 27.34
CA GLU A 205 8.04 5.73 26.53
C GLU A 205 7.82 5.43 25.03
N ARG A 206 7.36 4.22 24.70
CA ARG A 206 7.07 3.83 23.32
C ARG A 206 5.86 4.54 22.76
N LEU A 207 4.79 4.67 23.54
CA LEU A 207 3.59 5.40 23.13
C LEU A 207 3.90 6.87 22.86
N GLU A 208 4.75 7.51 23.67
CA GLU A 208 5.18 8.89 23.40
C GLU A 208 6.09 8.97 22.16
N GLU A 209 6.94 7.97 21.89
CA GLU A 209 7.72 7.89 20.64
C GLU A 209 6.80 7.80 19.41
N PHE A 210 5.80 6.91 19.43
CA PHE A 210 4.84 6.77 18.33
C PHE A 210 3.99 8.03 18.16
N ARG A 211 3.55 8.64 19.26
CA ARG A 211 2.81 9.90 19.24
C ARG A 211 3.64 11.05 18.67
N LYS A 212 4.92 11.11 19.02
CA LYS A 212 5.87 12.09 18.47
C LYS A 212 6.02 11.90 16.96
N LYS A 213 6.23 10.66 16.49
CA LYS A 213 6.30 10.35 15.04
C LYS A 213 4.99 10.69 14.33
N ALA A 214 3.83 10.39 14.93
CA ALA A 214 2.53 10.75 14.38
C ALA A 214 2.39 12.29 14.23
N ARG A 215 2.84 13.07 15.21
CA ARG A 215 2.89 14.54 15.13
C ARG A 215 3.89 15.04 14.08
N GLU A 216 5.03 14.37 13.93
CA GLU A 216 6.01 14.68 12.88
C GLU A 216 5.44 14.42 11.47
N GLU A 217 4.63 13.37 11.28
CA GLU A 217 4.01 13.07 9.99
C GLU A 217 2.77 13.93 9.70
N LEU A 218 1.87 14.12 10.66
CA LEU A 218 0.56 14.76 10.43
C LEU A 218 0.49 16.23 10.88
N GLY A 219 1.38 16.70 11.76
CA GLY A 219 1.29 18.04 12.33
C GLY A 219 0.04 18.23 13.20
N ALA A 220 -0.59 19.40 13.09
CA ALA A 220 -1.80 19.78 13.85
C ALA A 220 -3.10 19.22 13.22
N ALA A 221 -3.11 17.96 12.81
CA ALA A 221 -4.24 17.31 12.14
C ALA A 221 -5.41 16.92 13.08
N GLY A 222 -5.31 17.22 14.38
CA GLY A 222 -6.32 16.87 15.39
C GLY A 222 -5.99 15.61 16.21
N VAL A 223 -6.72 15.42 17.31
CA VAL A 223 -6.41 14.39 18.32
C VAL A 223 -6.76 12.97 17.81
N PRO A 224 -8.00 12.66 17.40
CA PRO A 224 -8.37 11.44 16.68
C PRO A 224 -7.43 11.06 15.53
N ALA A 225 -7.07 11.99 14.64
CA ALA A 225 -6.16 11.70 13.53
C ALA A 225 -4.77 11.27 14.03
N LEU A 226 -4.23 11.99 15.01
CA LEU A 226 -2.97 11.64 15.67
C LEU A 226 -3.06 10.31 16.42
N ALA A 227 -4.19 10.02 17.08
CA ALA A 227 -4.41 8.77 17.81
C ALA A 227 -4.47 7.56 16.88
N SER A 228 -5.24 7.65 15.79
CA SER A 228 -5.31 6.61 14.75
C SER A 228 -3.93 6.35 14.13
N LYS A 229 -3.19 7.42 13.83
CA LYS A 229 -1.84 7.30 13.29
C LYS A 229 -0.84 6.72 14.29
N THR A 230 -0.94 7.09 15.56
CA THR A 230 -0.13 6.53 16.64
C THR A 230 -0.35 5.02 16.74
N GLU A 231 -1.61 4.57 16.71
CA GLU A 231 -1.95 3.15 16.76
C GLU A 231 -1.50 2.39 15.50
N GLN A 232 -1.58 3.02 14.33
CA GLN A 232 -1.04 2.47 13.09
C GLN A 232 0.48 2.27 13.18
N LEU A 233 1.21 3.27 13.69
CA LEU A 233 2.67 3.20 13.86
C LEU A 233 3.08 2.15 14.89
N ARG A 234 2.34 2.04 15.99
CA ARG A 234 2.54 1.00 17.03
C ARG A 234 2.33 -0.39 16.43
N SER A 235 1.23 -0.60 15.71
CA SER A 235 0.91 -1.90 15.10
C SER A 235 1.97 -2.31 14.07
N ARG A 236 2.38 -1.38 13.21
CA ARG A 236 3.49 -1.59 12.26
C ARG A 236 4.79 -1.96 12.98
N TRP A 237 5.12 -1.26 14.06
CA TRP A 237 6.32 -1.57 14.84
C TRP A 237 6.30 -2.99 15.41
N VAL A 238 5.15 -3.49 15.87
CA VAL A 238 5.00 -4.88 16.32
C VAL A 238 5.25 -5.83 15.15
N ASP A 239 4.61 -5.61 14.01
CA ASP A 239 4.76 -6.45 12.83
C ASP A 239 6.22 -6.47 12.32
N ASP A 240 6.89 -5.32 12.29
CA ASP A 240 8.30 -5.19 11.90
C ASP A 240 9.22 -5.99 12.84
N ARG A 241 8.96 -5.94 14.15
CA ARG A 241 9.71 -6.72 15.16
C ARG A 241 9.45 -8.21 15.03
N MET A 242 8.22 -8.62 14.76
CA MET A 242 7.88 -10.02 14.52
C MET A 242 8.52 -10.55 13.24
N ALA A 243 8.59 -9.75 12.18
CA ALA A 243 9.29 -10.10 10.96
C ALA A 243 10.81 -10.24 11.19
N GLU A 244 11.40 -9.35 11.97
CA GLU A 244 12.82 -9.43 12.37
C GLU A 244 13.12 -10.67 13.23
N ALA A 245 12.24 -11.01 14.18
CA ALA A 245 12.34 -12.24 14.97
C ALA A 245 12.29 -13.48 14.06
N GLY A 246 11.38 -13.51 13.09
CA GLY A 246 11.27 -14.60 12.12
C GLY A 246 12.50 -14.76 11.25
N ARG A 247 13.01 -13.66 10.67
CA ARG A 247 14.27 -13.68 9.90
C ARG A 247 15.43 -14.19 10.74
N SER A 248 15.60 -13.65 11.94
CA SER A 248 16.68 -14.03 12.84
C SER A 248 16.61 -15.50 13.23
N ARG A 249 15.41 -16.01 13.56
CA ARG A 249 15.20 -17.41 13.92
C ARG A 249 15.46 -18.34 12.73
N ALA A 250 14.93 -18.01 11.55
CA ALA A 250 15.17 -18.77 10.33
C ALA A 250 16.66 -18.88 9.99
N HIS A 251 17.39 -17.76 9.96
CA HIS A 251 18.83 -17.76 9.72
C HIS A 251 19.61 -18.56 10.77
N SER A 252 19.22 -18.49 12.05
CA SER A 252 19.87 -19.27 13.12
C SER A 252 19.77 -20.78 12.93
N LEU A 253 18.80 -21.24 12.13
CA LEU A 253 18.55 -22.64 11.80
C LEU A 253 18.95 -22.99 10.35
N GLY A 254 19.64 -22.07 9.65
CA GLY A 254 20.13 -22.29 8.30
C GLY A 254 19.12 -22.07 7.17
N PHE A 255 17.96 -21.47 7.44
CA PHE A 255 16.98 -21.13 6.40
C PHE A 255 17.22 -19.71 5.84
N PRO A 256 16.90 -19.48 4.56
CA PRO A 256 17.08 -18.16 3.94
C PRO A 256 16.12 -17.11 4.51
N ASP A 257 14.92 -17.51 4.93
CA ASP A 257 13.93 -16.62 5.54
C ASP A 257 12.87 -17.37 6.36
N ALA A 258 11.95 -16.61 6.96
CA ALA A 258 10.85 -17.13 7.76
C ALA A 258 9.84 -17.97 6.93
N TYR A 259 9.72 -17.73 5.62
CA TYR A 259 8.80 -18.49 4.76
C TYR A 259 9.30 -19.92 4.56
N ALA A 260 10.54 -20.09 4.11
CA ALA A 260 11.17 -21.39 3.94
C ALA A 260 11.22 -22.17 5.27
N TYR A 261 11.56 -21.47 6.37
CA TYR A 261 11.58 -22.04 7.71
C TYR A 261 10.21 -22.57 8.16
N THR A 262 9.15 -21.76 8.05
CA THR A 262 7.80 -22.18 8.49
C THR A 262 7.20 -23.26 7.59
N LYS A 263 7.51 -23.28 6.29
CA LYS A 263 7.14 -24.38 5.39
C LYS A 263 7.86 -25.68 5.73
N ALA A 264 9.15 -25.61 6.04
CA ALA A 264 9.94 -26.78 6.44
C ALA A 264 9.38 -27.44 7.69
N LEU A 265 9.07 -26.65 8.73
CA LEU A 265 8.40 -27.16 9.93
C LEU A 265 6.97 -27.63 9.67
N GLY A 266 6.24 -26.96 8.77
CA GLY A 266 4.91 -27.37 8.34
C GLY A 266 4.87 -28.75 7.69
N GLU A 267 5.89 -29.11 6.90
CA GLU A 267 6.02 -30.46 6.35
C GLU A 267 6.18 -31.53 7.44
N ILE A 268 7.06 -31.27 8.41
CA ILE A 268 7.30 -32.18 9.54
C ILE A 268 6.00 -32.35 10.34
N ALA A 269 5.37 -31.24 10.72
CA ALA A 269 4.16 -31.22 11.52
C ALA A 269 2.97 -31.89 10.81
N LEU A 270 2.86 -31.71 9.48
CA LEU A 270 1.83 -32.38 8.68
C LEU A 270 2.01 -33.90 8.73
N ARG A 271 3.21 -34.44 8.47
CA ARG A 271 3.44 -35.89 8.50
C ARG A 271 3.13 -36.49 9.87
N GLU A 272 3.50 -35.81 10.94
CA GLU A 272 3.20 -36.25 12.32
C GLU A 272 1.69 -36.26 12.62
N THR A 273 0.91 -35.39 11.97
CA THR A 273 -0.52 -35.19 12.26
C THR A 273 -1.44 -35.91 11.28
N ALA A 274 -0.97 -36.27 10.08
CA ALA A 274 -1.78 -36.85 9.01
C ALA A 274 -2.42 -38.21 9.37
N LEU A 275 -1.83 -38.97 10.30
CA LEU A 275 -2.31 -40.32 10.68
C LEU A 275 -2.48 -41.23 9.45
N SER A 276 -3.72 -41.56 9.08
CA SER A 276 -4.06 -42.40 7.92
C SER A 276 -4.30 -41.61 6.63
N ILE A 277 -4.26 -40.28 6.67
CA ILE A 277 -4.46 -39.43 5.50
C ILE A 277 -3.26 -39.57 4.56
N PRO A 278 -3.46 -40.01 3.31
CA PRO A 278 -2.37 -40.10 2.34
C PRO A 278 -1.93 -38.70 1.89
N ILE A 279 -0.63 -38.43 1.93
CA ILE A 279 -0.05 -37.10 1.64
C ILE A 279 0.89 -37.13 0.44
N SER A 280 0.88 -36.07 -0.37
CA SER A 280 1.94 -35.77 -1.34
C SER A 280 2.43 -34.35 -1.09
N ILE A 281 3.73 -34.14 -1.02
CA ILE A 281 4.32 -32.82 -0.84
C ILE A 281 4.91 -32.36 -2.18
N VAL A 282 4.41 -31.23 -2.69
CA VAL A 282 4.89 -30.63 -3.94
C VAL A 282 5.69 -29.38 -3.59
N ARG A 283 6.97 -29.34 -3.99
CA ARG A 283 7.92 -28.27 -3.70
C ARG A 283 8.27 -27.52 -4.98
N PRO A 284 7.54 -26.46 -5.36
CA PRO A 284 7.97 -25.56 -6.43
C PRO A 284 9.13 -24.66 -5.98
N SER A 285 9.96 -24.27 -6.95
CA SER A 285 10.91 -23.16 -6.85
C SER A 285 10.22 -21.79 -7.03
N ILE A 286 10.94 -20.72 -7.40
CA ILE A 286 10.33 -19.39 -7.59
C ILE A 286 9.37 -19.46 -8.77
N ILE A 287 8.08 -19.27 -8.48
CA ILE A 287 7.04 -19.33 -9.50
C ILE A 287 6.93 -17.97 -10.18
N GLU A 288 7.13 -17.93 -11.50
CA GLU A 288 7.01 -16.73 -12.32
C GLU A 288 5.90 -16.89 -13.39
N SER A 289 5.75 -15.88 -14.25
CA SER A 289 4.69 -15.81 -15.26
C SER A 289 4.52 -17.09 -16.09
N ALA A 290 3.29 -17.39 -16.50
CA ALA A 290 2.98 -18.55 -17.33
C ALA A 290 3.82 -18.57 -18.62
N LEU A 291 4.29 -19.76 -19.02
CA LEU A 291 4.96 -19.97 -20.29
C LEU A 291 3.94 -19.99 -21.43
N ALA A 292 2.84 -20.72 -21.27
CA ALA A 292 1.81 -20.92 -22.27
C ALA A 292 0.40 -20.63 -21.73
N GLU A 293 0.09 -21.03 -20.51
CA GLU A 293 -1.30 -21.15 -20.04
C GLU A 293 -1.50 -20.50 -18.66
N PRO A 294 -2.62 -19.81 -18.37
CA PRO A 294 -3.80 -19.63 -19.21
C PRO A 294 -3.56 -18.79 -20.46
N PHE A 295 -2.51 -17.98 -20.47
CA PHE A 295 -1.92 -17.39 -21.68
C PHE A 295 -0.46 -17.01 -21.40
N PRO A 296 0.40 -16.88 -22.43
CA PRO A 296 1.80 -16.54 -22.24
C PRO A 296 1.96 -15.23 -21.47
N GLY A 297 2.70 -15.29 -20.37
CA GLY A 297 3.01 -14.12 -19.55
C GLY A 297 1.93 -13.79 -18.53
N TRP A 298 0.89 -14.61 -18.35
CA TRP A 298 -0.05 -14.42 -17.26
C TRP A 298 0.68 -14.47 -15.91
N ILE A 299 0.52 -13.41 -15.12
CA ILE A 299 1.13 -13.27 -13.81
C ILE A 299 0.19 -12.51 -12.89
N ARG A 300 0.12 -12.93 -11.62
CA ARG A 300 -0.73 -12.29 -10.62
C ARG A 300 0.07 -11.86 -9.41
N GLY A 301 -0.01 -10.58 -9.10
CA GLY A 301 0.70 -9.99 -7.98
C GLY A 301 1.98 -9.32 -8.43
N PHE A 302 2.66 -8.70 -7.47
CA PHE A 302 3.87 -7.90 -7.69
C PHE A 302 4.76 -8.07 -6.45
N ARG A 303 5.37 -9.24 -6.30
CA ARG A 303 5.91 -9.70 -5.00
C ARG A 303 7.23 -10.46 -5.07
N MET A 304 7.58 -11.06 -6.21
CA MET A 304 8.81 -11.87 -6.35
C MET A 304 9.87 -11.05 -7.07
N ALA A 305 10.25 -11.36 -8.31
CA ALA A 305 11.31 -10.63 -9.00
C ALA A 305 10.89 -9.24 -9.53
N GLU A 306 9.59 -8.99 -9.70
CA GLU A 306 9.06 -7.84 -10.44
C GLU A 306 9.44 -6.47 -9.82
N PRO A 307 9.36 -6.27 -8.49
CA PRO A 307 9.77 -5.01 -7.86
C PRO A 307 11.26 -4.70 -8.06
N VAL A 308 12.13 -5.73 -8.07
CA VAL A 308 13.57 -5.58 -8.27
C VAL A 308 13.87 -5.20 -9.72
N ILE A 309 13.27 -5.91 -10.68
CA ILE A 309 13.42 -5.65 -12.12
C ILE A 309 13.01 -4.21 -12.45
N ILE A 310 11.88 -3.73 -11.92
CA ILE A 310 11.41 -2.37 -12.19
C ILE A 310 12.23 -1.30 -11.47
N SER A 311 12.73 -1.59 -10.26
CA SER A 311 13.64 -0.68 -9.56
C SER A 311 14.96 -0.52 -10.30
N TYR A 312 15.47 -1.60 -10.91
CA TYR A 312 16.59 -1.56 -11.84
C TYR A 312 16.26 -0.73 -13.09
N ALA A 313 15.12 -1.00 -13.73
CA ALA A 313 14.70 -0.31 -14.95
C ALA A 313 14.50 1.21 -14.75
N ARG A 314 14.13 1.65 -13.54
CA ARG A 314 14.04 3.06 -13.14
C ARG A 314 15.38 3.69 -12.75
N GLY A 315 16.48 2.95 -12.82
CA GLY A 315 17.82 3.41 -12.44
C GLY A 315 18.04 3.58 -10.93
N LEU A 316 17.15 3.05 -10.10
CA LEU A 316 17.23 3.16 -8.64
C LEU A 316 18.26 2.18 -8.06
N LEU A 317 18.37 0.98 -8.66
CA LEU A 317 19.35 -0.04 -8.29
C LEU A 317 20.57 0.01 -9.22
N LYS A 318 21.61 0.72 -8.79
CA LYS A 318 22.86 0.89 -9.56
C LYS A 318 23.74 -0.36 -9.57
N ASP A 319 23.63 -1.17 -8.52
CA ASP A 319 24.29 -2.46 -8.36
C ASP A 319 23.30 -3.41 -7.67
N PHE A 320 23.43 -4.71 -7.93
CA PHE A 320 22.66 -5.72 -7.23
C PHE A 320 23.58 -6.75 -6.57
N PRO A 321 23.27 -7.16 -5.34
CA PRO A 321 23.97 -8.24 -4.69
C PRO A 321 23.75 -9.56 -5.42
N GLY A 322 24.77 -10.09 -6.07
CA GLY A 322 24.68 -11.47 -6.54
C GLY A 322 25.97 -12.11 -6.98
N ILE A 323 25.94 -13.43 -7.04
CA ILE A 323 27.02 -14.23 -7.62
C ILE A 323 26.60 -14.53 -9.06
N PRO A 324 27.27 -13.99 -10.08
CA PRO A 324 26.83 -14.14 -11.47
C PRO A 324 26.79 -15.60 -11.93
N GLU A 325 27.60 -16.48 -11.32
CA GLU A 325 27.61 -17.93 -11.56
C GLU A 325 26.49 -18.68 -10.84
N GLY A 326 25.81 -18.06 -9.87
CA GLY A 326 24.72 -18.68 -9.12
C GLY A 326 23.51 -18.96 -10.01
N THR A 327 22.83 -20.08 -9.75
CA THR A 327 21.58 -20.42 -10.41
C THR A 327 20.41 -19.75 -9.69
N ILE A 328 19.53 -19.10 -10.44
CA ILE A 328 18.23 -18.65 -9.95
C ILE A 328 17.17 -19.66 -10.40
N ASP A 329 16.62 -20.41 -9.45
CA ASP A 329 15.61 -21.42 -9.72
C ASP A 329 14.23 -20.79 -9.90
N VAL A 330 13.92 -20.54 -11.16
CA VAL A 330 12.61 -20.04 -11.63
C VAL A 330 11.86 -21.16 -12.34
N ILE A 331 10.54 -21.21 -12.14
CA ILE A 331 9.63 -22.10 -12.87
C ILE A 331 8.34 -21.36 -13.26
N PRO A 332 7.87 -21.48 -14.52
CA PRO A 332 6.57 -20.93 -14.92
C PRO A 332 5.39 -21.57 -14.16
N VAL A 333 4.38 -20.75 -13.82
CA VAL A 333 3.21 -21.21 -13.02
C VAL A 333 2.42 -22.34 -13.67
N ASP A 334 2.33 -22.39 -14.99
CA ASP A 334 1.62 -23.45 -15.72
C ASP A 334 2.28 -24.81 -15.54
N LEU A 335 3.61 -24.88 -15.62
CA LEU A 335 4.35 -26.13 -15.37
C LEU A 335 4.11 -26.60 -13.93
N VAL A 336 4.02 -25.68 -12.96
CA VAL A 336 3.68 -26.02 -11.58
C VAL A 336 2.25 -26.56 -11.46
N THR A 337 1.26 -25.90 -12.07
CA THR A 337 -0.13 -26.37 -12.03
C THR A 337 -0.31 -27.73 -12.71
N ALA A 338 0.38 -27.95 -13.83
CA ALA A 338 0.34 -29.21 -14.57
C ALA A 338 0.92 -30.36 -13.73
N ALA A 339 2.07 -30.13 -13.08
CA ALA A 339 2.65 -31.11 -12.16
C ALA A 339 1.73 -31.40 -10.95
N ILE A 340 1.09 -30.38 -10.37
CA ILE A 340 0.10 -30.58 -9.28
C ILE A 340 -1.06 -31.47 -9.75
N CYS A 341 -1.61 -31.21 -10.94
CA CYS A 341 -2.66 -32.05 -11.54
C CYS A 341 -2.16 -33.49 -11.76
N ALA A 342 -0.93 -33.67 -12.23
CA ALA A 342 -0.34 -35.00 -12.41
C ALA A 342 -0.17 -35.75 -11.07
N VAL A 343 0.31 -35.08 -10.03
CA VAL A 343 0.44 -35.67 -8.68
C VAL A 343 -0.92 -36.07 -8.11
N ALA A 344 -1.91 -35.18 -8.25
CA ALA A 344 -3.29 -35.45 -7.84
C ALA A 344 -3.90 -36.63 -8.62
N ALA A 345 -3.69 -36.69 -9.93
CA ALA A 345 -4.21 -37.75 -10.80
C ALA A 345 -3.54 -39.10 -10.58
N ARG A 346 -2.26 -39.11 -10.23
CA ARG A 346 -1.51 -40.33 -9.88
C ARG A 346 -2.07 -40.99 -8.62
N GLY A 347 -2.62 -40.18 -7.72
CA GLY A 347 -2.98 -40.62 -6.39
C GLY A 347 -1.75 -40.82 -5.50
N PRO A 348 -1.98 -41.33 -4.28
CA PRO A 348 -0.92 -41.50 -3.31
C PRO A 348 -0.03 -42.71 -3.60
N VAL A 349 1.27 -42.56 -3.29
CA VAL A 349 2.27 -43.63 -3.38
C VAL A 349 2.85 -43.93 -2.00
N GLU A 350 3.78 -44.89 -1.92
CA GLU A 350 4.49 -45.21 -0.68
C GLU A 350 5.23 -43.98 -0.14
N GLN A 351 5.05 -43.69 1.15
CA GLN A 351 5.63 -42.52 1.79
C GLN A 351 7.14 -42.69 2.03
N PRO A 352 7.94 -41.62 1.95
CA PRO A 352 7.54 -40.23 1.67
C PRO A 352 7.31 -39.96 0.18
N ASP A 353 6.22 -39.27 -0.13
CA ASP A 353 5.88 -38.83 -1.48
C ASP A 353 6.14 -37.33 -1.65
N ILE A 354 7.35 -37.00 -2.09
CA ILE A 354 7.84 -35.63 -2.24
C ILE A 354 8.26 -35.43 -3.68
N ILE A 355 7.78 -34.36 -4.31
CA ILE A 355 8.13 -33.99 -5.69
C ILE A 355 8.60 -32.55 -5.71
N GLN A 356 9.75 -32.30 -6.33
CA GLN A 356 10.29 -30.97 -6.56
C GLN A 356 9.99 -30.48 -7.97
N ILE A 357 9.65 -29.20 -8.12
CA ILE A 357 9.36 -28.57 -9.41
C ILE A 357 10.28 -27.35 -9.55
N ALA A 358 11.41 -27.56 -10.22
CA ALA A 358 12.44 -26.56 -10.44
C ALA A 358 13.07 -26.74 -11.83
N SER A 359 13.94 -25.82 -12.23
CA SER A 359 14.64 -25.86 -13.52
C SER A 359 16.15 -25.99 -13.37
N GLY A 360 16.74 -25.56 -12.25
CA GLY A 360 18.16 -25.29 -12.10
C GLY A 360 19.09 -26.48 -12.28
N SER A 361 18.65 -27.71 -11.98
CA SER A 361 19.49 -28.91 -12.11
C SER A 361 19.60 -29.42 -13.55
N ILE A 362 18.62 -29.13 -14.42
CA ILE A 362 18.55 -29.67 -15.80
C ILE A 362 18.51 -28.59 -16.89
N ASN A 363 18.06 -27.38 -16.57
CA ASN A 363 17.96 -26.23 -17.46
C ASN A 363 18.29 -24.92 -16.70
N PRO A 364 19.55 -24.71 -16.27
CA PRO A 364 19.92 -23.64 -15.35
C PRO A 364 19.82 -22.23 -15.96
N LEU A 365 19.12 -21.34 -15.26
CA LEU A 365 19.22 -19.89 -15.46
C LEU A 365 20.23 -19.30 -14.47
N ARG A 366 21.35 -18.75 -14.97
CA ARG A 366 22.34 -18.09 -14.11
C ARG A 366 22.00 -16.62 -13.90
N TYR A 367 22.34 -16.06 -12.73
CA TYR A 367 22.12 -14.64 -12.43
C TYR A 367 22.76 -13.70 -13.46
N GLY A 368 23.99 -13.99 -13.91
CA GLY A 368 24.64 -13.21 -14.95
C GLY A 368 23.85 -13.20 -16.26
N HIS A 369 23.34 -14.37 -16.68
CA HIS A 369 22.54 -14.49 -17.89
C HIS A 369 21.19 -13.77 -17.76
N LEU A 370 20.49 -13.93 -16.64
CA LEU A 370 19.24 -13.20 -16.37
C LEU A 370 19.48 -11.68 -16.42
N PHE A 371 20.54 -11.20 -15.79
CA PHE A 371 20.90 -9.79 -15.81
C PHE A 371 21.15 -9.28 -17.24
N ASP A 372 21.91 -10.02 -18.05
CA ASP A 372 22.17 -9.66 -19.44
C ASP A 372 20.89 -9.55 -20.26
N LEU A 373 19.95 -10.50 -20.07
CA LEU A 373 18.63 -10.47 -20.72
C LEU A 373 17.84 -9.21 -20.30
N VAL A 374 17.72 -8.96 -18.98
CA VAL A 374 17.00 -7.80 -18.43
C VAL A 374 17.60 -6.49 -18.93
N ARG A 375 18.94 -6.36 -18.86
CA ARG A 375 19.67 -5.18 -19.30
C ARG A 375 19.50 -4.94 -20.80
N ALA A 376 19.65 -5.98 -21.63
CA ALA A 376 19.49 -5.87 -23.07
C ALA A 376 18.07 -5.41 -23.43
N TRP A 377 17.05 -6.00 -22.79
CA TRP A 377 15.66 -5.67 -23.05
C TRP A 377 15.33 -4.21 -22.69
N PHE A 378 15.70 -3.74 -21.50
CA PHE A 378 15.44 -2.34 -21.10
C PHE A 378 16.34 -1.32 -21.82
N THR A 379 17.47 -1.74 -22.36
CA THR A 379 18.26 -0.89 -23.26
C THR A 379 17.52 -0.64 -24.58
N GLN A 380 16.81 -1.66 -25.10
CA GLN A 380 15.99 -1.54 -26.31
C GLN A 380 14.63 -0.90 -26.04
N HIS A 381 14.07 -1.12 -24.84
CA HIS A 381 12.76 -0.65 -24.39
C HIS A 381 12.94 0.20 -23.11
N PRO A 382 13.45 1.45 -23.22
CA PRO A 382 13.72 2.26 -22.05
C PRO A 382 12.44 2.66 -21.32
N VAL A 383 12.51 2.72 -20.00
CA VAL A 383 11.51 3.38 -19.16
C VAL A 383 11.68 4.89 -19.30
N TYR A 384 10.58 5.64 -19.30
CA TYR A 384 10.61 7.11 -19.41
C TYR A 384 10.37 7.76 -18.05
N ASP A 385 11.09 8.85 -17.79
CA ASP A 385 10.81 9.71 -16.65
C ASP A 385 9.59 10.62 -16.90
N GLU A 386 9.23 11.43 -15.89
CA GLU A 386 8.09 12.37 -15.98
C GLU A 386 8.29 13.44 -17.07
N LEU A 387 9.53 13.69 -17.50
CA LEU A 387 9.87 14.66 -18.54
C LEU A 387 9.94 14.01 -19.93
N GLY A 388 9.67 12.70 -20.02
CA GLY A 388 9.76 11.93 -21.26
C GLY A 388 11.18 11.67 -21.72
N GLN A 389 12.17 11.71 -20.82
CA GLN A 389 13.52 11.26 -21.11
C GLN A 389 13.65 9.75 -20.86
N PRO A 390 14.28 8.99 -21.78
CA PRO A 390 14.56 7.58 -21.56
C PRO A 390 15.61 7.40 -20.46
N ILE A 391 15.31 6.54 -19.49
CA ILE A 391 16.21 6.18 -18.40
C ILE A 391 17.20 5.15 -18.92
N THR A 392 18.50 5.45 -18.77
CA THR A 392 19.56 4.49 -19.10
C THR A 392 19.76 3.54 -17.93
N VAL A 393 19.67 2.24 -18.19
CA VAL A 393 19.89 1.21 -17.17
C VAL A 393 21.40 1.02 -16.87
N PRO A 394 21.78 0.87 -15.59
CA PRO A 394 23.19 0.70 -15.23
C PRO A 394 23.73 -0.68 -15.63
N GLY A 395 25.04 -0.76 -15.88
CA GLY A 395 25.75 -2.04 -15.87
C GLY A 395 26.05 -2.46 -14.43
N TRP A 396 25.88 -3.74 -14.10
CA TRP A 396 26.19 -4.26 -12.77
C TRP A 396 27.53 -4.99 -12.80
N ASP A 397 28.42 -4.61 -11.89
CA ASP A 397 29.70 -5.29 -11.67
C ASP A 397 29.59 -6.40 -10.61
N PHE A 398 28.36 -6.74 -10.19
CA PHE A 398 28.05 -7.71 -9.13
C PHE A 398 28.88 -7.54 -7.85
N PRO A 399 28.98 -6.33 -7.26
CA PRO A 399 29.68 -6.17 -5.99
C PRO A 399 28.96 -6.93 -4.87
N GLY A 400 29.72 -7.53 -3.94
CA GLY A 400 29.13 -8.25 -2.80
C GLY A 400 28.17 -7.40 -1.97
N ILE A 401 27.14 -8.05 -1.39
CA ILE A 401 26.00 -7.45 -0.65
C ILE A 401 26.41 -6.29 0.27
N GLY A 402 27.46 -6.49 1.06
CA GLY A 402 27.91 -5.49 2.04
C GLY A 402 28.35 -4.16 1.41
N LYS A 403 28.83 -4.14 0.16
CA LYS A 403 29.22 -2.91 -0.54
C LYS A 403 27.99 -2.15 -1.04
N VAL A 404 27.02 -2.86 -1.63
CA VAL A 404 25.76 -2.27 -2.11
C VAL A 404 24.97 -1.67 -0.95
N ARG A 405 24.80 -2.43 0.15
CA ARG A 405 24.11 -1.95 1.35
C ARG A 405 24.74 -0.67 1.90
N LYS A 406 26.07 -0.64 2.07
CA LYS A 406 26.80 0.54 2.56
C LYS A 406 26.65 1.78 1.66
N GLN A 407 26.54 1.62 0.34
CA GLN A 407 26.32 2.74 -0.56
C GLN A 407 24.93 3.34 -0.39
N LEU A 408 23.91 2.50 -0.31
CA LEU A 408 22.52 2.93 -0.09
C LEU A 408 22.34 3.58 1.30
N GLU A 409 22.91 3.00 2.36
CA GLU A 409 22.90 3.56 3.72
C GLU A 409 23.55 4.96 3.78
N ARG A 410 24.66 5.16 3.06
CA ARG A 410 25.31 6.48 2.95
C ARG A 410 24.41 7.49 2.26
N GLY A 411 23.75 7.10 1.17
CA GLY A 411 22.78 7.93 0.46
C GLY A 411 21.62 8.33 1.35
N GLN A 412 21.04 7.37 2.08
CA GLN A 412 19.96 7.61 3.04
C GLN A 412 20.38 8.56 4.16
N THR A 413 21.58 8.38 4.72
CA THR A 413 22.12 9.24 5.78
C THR A 413 22.30 10.69 5.32
N LEU A 414 22.76 10.89 4.08
CA LEU A 414 22.93 12.22 3.50
C LEU A 414 21.57 12.91 3.32
N LEU A 415 20.58 12.22 2.73
CA LEU A 415 19.23 12.77 2.54
C LEU A 415 18.56 13.13 3.86
N ASN A 416 18.71 12.28 4.89
CA ASN A 416 18.17 12.55 6.24
C ASN A 416 18.73 13.83 6.87
N LYS A 417 20.03 14.12 6.65
CA LYS A 417 20.64 15.37 7.13
C LYS A 417 20.10 16.58 6.38
N THR A 418 19.96 16.46 5.06
CA THR A 418 19.44 17.52 4.19
C THR A 418 17.99 17.86 4.51
N GLN A 419 17.12 16.87 4.71
CA GLN A 419 15.71 17.08 5.06
C GLN A 419 15.56 17.80 6.40
N LYS A 420 16.28 17.37 7.45
CA LYS A 420 16.26 18.03 8.77
C LYS A 420 16.62 19.52 8.71
N ALA A 421 17.49 19.92 7.78
CA ALA A 421 17.84 21.32 7.59
C ALA A 421 16.70 22.11 6.91
N PHE A 422 15.97 21.49 5.98
CA PHE A 422 14.88 22.14 5.25
C PHE A 422 13.57 22.21 6.05
N ASP A 423 13.27 21.22 6.90
CA ASP A 423 12.06 21.20 7.75
C ASP A 423 11.99 22.38 8.73
N GLN A 424 13.11 23.04 8.99
CA GLN A 424 13.19 24.21 9.87
C GLN A 424 12.85 25.53 9.16
N LEU A 425 12.69 25.53 7.83
CA LEU A 425 12.42 26.74 7.05
C LEU A 425 10.92 26.90 6.75
N PRO A 426 10.32 28.09 6.95
CA PRO A 426 8.91 28.34 6.63
C PRO A 426 8.71 28.51 5.12
N ILE A 427 8.57 27.38 4.41
CA ILE A 427 8.50 27.32 2.94
C ILE A 427 7.10 26.86 2.50
N ARG A 428 6.54 27.52 1.47
CA ARG A 428 5.22 27.22 0.88
C ARG A 428 5.24 27.30 -0.64
N GLY A 429 4.22 26.72 -1.28
CA GLY A 429 4.02 26.73 -2.73
C GLY A 429 5.15 26.03 -3.49
N SER A 430 5.58 26.59 -4.63
CA SER A 430 6.55 25.98 -5.54
C SER A 430 7.92 25.60 -4.93
N ARG A 431 8.31 26.18 -3.79
CA ARG A 431 9.52 25.80 -3.06
C ARG A 431 9.31 24.58 -2.16
N ALA A 432 8.10 24.42 -1.60
CA ALA A 432 7.71 23.24 -0.83
C ALA A 432 7.71 21.98 -1.71
N ASP A 433 7.36 22.18 -2.97
CA ASP A 433 7.42 21.16 -4.00
C ASP A 433 8.83 20.54 -4.18
N VAL A 434 9.90 21.31 -4.04
CA VAL A 434 11.28 20.79 -4.17
C VAL A 434 11.60 19.86 -3.00
N ILE A 435 11.20 20.24 -1.78
CA ILE A 435 11.45 19.46 -0.57
C ILE A 435 10.66 18.14 -0.62
N ALA A 436 9.40 18.18 -1.05
CA ALA A 436 8.60 16.98 -1.23
C ALA A 436 9.21 15.99 -2.25
N LYS A 437 10.00 16.46 -3.25
CA LYS A 437 10.72 15.56 -4.18
C LYS A 437 11.89 14.86 -3.48
N LEU A 438 12.56 15.52 -2.53
CA LEU A 438 13.64 14.92 -1.74
C LEU A 438 13.12 13.80 -0.83
N GLU A 439 11.94 13.99 -0.22
CA GLU A 439 11.30 12.95 0.58
C GLU A 439 10.97 11.70 -0.26
N GLU A 440 10.48 11.90 -1.48
CA GLU A 440 10.20 10.80 -2.40
C GLU A 440 11.47 10.01 -2.77
N GLN A 441 12.58 10.69 -3.05
CA GLN A 441 13.86 10.03 -3.31
C GLN A 441 14.34 9.21 -2.11
N ARG A 442 14.14 9.71 -0.89
CA ARG A 442 14.48 8.99 0.33
C ARG A 442 13.66 7.71 0.47
N ASP A 443 12.34 7.81 0.26
CA ASP A 443 11.42 6.66 0.30
C ASP A 443 11.78 5.62 -0.79
N GLN A 444 12.31 6.05 -1.95
CA GLN A 444 12.83 5.15 -2.99
C GLN A 444 14.11 4.41 -2.55
N ILE A 445 15.06 5.09 -1.89
CA ILE A 445 16.26 4.45 -1.35
C ILE A 445 15.92 3.44 -0.25
N GLU A 446 14.97 3.77 0.61
CA GLU A 446 14.49 2.87 1.67
C GLU A 446 13.88 1.59 1.08
N LYS A 447 13.08 1.71 0.02
CA LYS A 447 12.56 0.55 -0.72
C LYS A 447 13.68 -0.29 -1.35
N ALA A 448 14.67 0.37 -1.96
CA ALA A 448 15.82 -0.33 -2.56
C ALA A 448 16.63 -1.11 -1.51
N LEU A 449 16.86 -0.53 -0.33
CA LEU A 449 17.47 -1.24 0.81
C LEU A 449 16.64 -2.44 1.24
N GLY A 450 15.32 -2.27 1.38
CA GLY A 450 14.41 -3.37 1.70
C GLY A 450 14.50 -4.52 0.70
N TYR A 451 14.55 -4.23 -0.61
CA TYR A 451 14.73 -5.27 -1.62
C TYR A 451 16.09 -5.98 -1.51
N VAL A 452 17.18 -5.24 -1.33
CA VAL A 452 18.52 -5.84 -1.14
C VAL A 452 18.53 -6.80 0.06
N ASP A 453 17.88 -6.42 1.16
CA ASP A 453 17.82 -7.24 2.38
C ASP A 453 16.94 -8.48 2.22
N LEU A 454 15.82 -8.37 1.50
CA LEU A 454 14.87 -9.47 1.32
C LEU A 454 15.37 -10.50 0.30
N TYR A 455 15.91 -10.05 -0.84
CA TYR A 455 16.32 -10.96 -1.92
C TYR A 455 17.76 -11.47 -1.77
N GLY A 456 18.60 -10.81 -0.96
CA GLY A 456 20.01 -11.18 -0.79
C GLY A 456 20.22 -12.66 -0.40
N ALA A 457 19.39 -13.20 0.50
CA ALA A 457 19.50 -14.60 0.95
C ALA A 457 19.21 -15.62 -0.17
N TYR A 458 18.33 -15.28 -1.11
CA TYR A 458 17.99 -16.13 -2.26
C TYR A 458 19.08 -16.14 -3.33
N VAL A 459 19.83 -15.05 -3.43
CA VAL A 459 20.97 -14.95 -4.36
C VAL A 459 22.20 -15.68 -3.83
N GLU A 460 22.28 -15.91 -2.52
CA GLU A 460 23.31 -16.74 -1.90
C GLU A 460 22.98 -18.24 -1.89
N CYS A 461 21.72 -18.62 -2.14
CA CYS A 461 21.31 -20.02 -2.22
C CYS A 461 21.97 -20.71 -3.41
N GLN A 462 22.66 -21.82 -3.15
CA GLN A 462 23.35 -22.64 -4.17
C GLN A 462 22.89 -24.10 -4.09
N ALA A 463 21.65 -24.32 -3.66
CA ALA A 463 21.02 -25.63 -3.68
C ALA A 463 20.72 -26.05 -5.12
N ILE A 464 20.95 -27.33 -5.44
CA ILE A 464 20.68 -27.92 -6.75
C ILE A 464 19.56 -28.95 -6.57
N TYR A 465 18.33 -28.54 -6.87
CA TYR A 465 17.12 -29.33 -6.64
C TYR A 465 17.05 -30.58 -7.54
N GLY A 466 16.99 -31.75 -6.92
CA GLY A 466 16.78 -33.03 -7.62
C GLY A 466 15.36 -33.12 -8.18
N LEU A 467 15.22 -33.67 -9.39
CA LEU A 467 13.97 -33.72 -10.16
C LEU A 467 13.65 -35.15 -10.64
N GLU A 468 14.24 -36.16 -10.01
CA GLU A 468 14.15 -37.55 -10.43
C GLU A 468 12.68 -38.02 -10.49
N ARG A 469 11.90 -37.80 -9.41
CA ARG A 469 10.49 -38.21 -9.33
C ARG A 469 9.60 -37.35 -10.23
N LEU A 470 9.91 -36.07 -10.42
CA LEU A 470 9.21 -35.22 -11.39
C LEU A 470 9.34 -35.79 -12.80
N LEU A 471 10.56 -36.14 -13.22
CA LEU A 471 10.83 -36.68 -14.54
C LEU A 471 10.30 -38.11 -14.71
N GLU A 472 10.33 -38.94 -13.68
CA GLU A 472 9.66 -40.24 -13.68
C GLU A 472 8.15 -40.09 -13.88
N LEU A 473 7.52 -39.14 -13.17
CA LEU A 473 6.10 -38.84 -13.33
C LEU A 473 5.79 -38.35 -14.75
N TRP A 474 6.59 -37.42 -15.28
CA TRP A 474 6.48 -36.93 -16.66
C TRP A 474 6.55 -38.06 -17.69
N ASN A 475 7.54 -38.94 -17.55
CA ASN A 475 7.76 -40.06 -18.47
C ASN A 475 6.65 -41.12 -18.38
N SER A 476 5.90 -41.17 -17.28
CA SER A 476 4.77 -42.09 -17.10
C SER A 476 3.48 -41.64 -17.79
N LEU A 477 3.39 -40.38 -18.23
CA LEU A 477 2.23 -39.82 -18.94
C LEU A 477 2.11 -40.36 -20.37
N ASP A 478 0.88 -40.40 -20.87
CA ASP A 478 0.67 -40.58 -22.30
C ASP A 478 0.94 -39.29 -23.09
N GLU A 479 0.95 -39.38 -24.42
CA GLU A 479 1.29 -38.23 -25.26
C GLU A 479 0.21 -37.14 -25.26
N GLU A 480 -1.06 -37.48 -25.01
CA GLU A 480 -2.13 -36.47 -24.92
C GLU A 480 -1.94 -35.61 -23.67
N ASP A 481 -1.73 -36.21 -22.50
CA ASP A 481 -1.51 -35.45 -21.28
C ASP A 481 -0.16 -34.76 -21.24
N LYS A 482 0.88 -35.27 -21.91
CA LYS A 482 2.13 -34.52 -22.06
C LYS A 482 1.91 -33.20 -22.80
N ASN A 483 1.06 -33.20 -23.83
CA ASN A 483 0.75 -32.00 -24.58
C ASN A 483 -0.10 -31.02 -23.74
N ASP A 484 -1.10 -31.52 -23.02
CA ASP A 484 -2.07 -30.67 -22.31
C ASP A 484 -1.61 -30.24 -20.90
N PHE A 485 -0.75 -31.03 -20.27
CA PHE A 485 -0.20 -30.81 -18.93
C PHE A 485 1.32 -30.87 -18.97
N CYS A 486 1.95 -30.06 -19.81
CA CYS A 486 3.40 -30.01 -19.87
C CYS A 486 4.02 -29.45 -18.56
N PHE A 487 4.89 -30.24 -17.93
CA PHE A 487 5.69 -29.82 -16.77
C PHE A 487 7.18 -30.17 -16.88
N ASP A 488 7.68 -30.39 -18.10
CA ASP A 488 9.11 -30.63 -18.35
C ASP A 488 9.89 -29.31 -18.38
N PRO A 489 10.80 -29.03 -17.42
CA PRO A 489 11.55 -27.77 -17.38
C PRO A 489 12.49 -27.55 -18.57
N ARG A 490 12.82 -28.60 -19.33
CA ARG A 490 13.77 -28.54 -20.45
C ARG A 490 13.23 -27.76 -21.65
N ILE A 491 11.92 -27.55 -21.72
CA ILE A 491 11.30 -26.80 -22.84
C ILE A 491 11.50 -25.29 -22.73
N ILE A 492 11.93 -24.79 -21.57
CA ILE A 492 12.04 -23.36 -21.31
C ILE A 492 13.24 -22.82 -22.08
N ASP A 493 12.98 -22.08 -23.16
CA ASP A 493 13.98 -21.21 -23.77
C ASP A 493 14.03 -19.90 -22.96
N TRP A 494 15.09 -19.73 -22.17
CA TRP A 494 15.24 -18.56 -21.30
C TRP A 494 15.30 -17.24 -22.05
N ASN A 495 15.85 -17.22 -23.26
CA ASN A 495 15.95 -16.00 -24.06
C ASN A 495 14.58 -15.59 -24.60
N GLN A 496 13.81 -16.56 -25.11
CA GLN A 496 12.44 -16.33 -25.54
C GLN A 496 11.54 -15.95 -24.36
N TYR A 497 11.59 -16.75 -23.29
CA TYR A 497 10.77 -16.56 -22.10
C TYR A 497 11.01 -15.19 -21.44
N ALA A 498 12.27 -14.77 -21.29
CA ALA A 498 12.55 -13.46 -20.70
C ALA A 498 12.08 -12.30 -21.59
N ASN A 499 12.44 -12.32 -22.88
CA ASN A 499 12.27 -11.16 -23.77
C ASN A 499 10.84 -11.02 -24.32
N GLU A 500 10.19 -12.13 -24.64
CA GLU A 500 8.88 -12.13 -25.31
C GLU A 500 7.72 -12.31 -24.33
N ILE A 501 7.97 -12.92 -23.16
CA ILE A 501 6.90 -13.33 -22.23
C ILE A 501 7.01 -12.58 -20.90
N HIS A 502 8.06 -12.83 -20.12
CA HIS A 502 8.13 -12.39 -18.73
C HIS A 502 8.32 -10.88 -18.57
N LEU A 503 9.31 -10.27 -19.23
CA LEU A 503 9.59 -8.83 -19.10
C LEU A 503 8.45 -7.93 -19.62
N PRO A 504 7.84 -8.21 -20.79
CA PRO A 504 6.64 -7.49 -21.22
C PRO A 504 5.51 -7.56 -20.19
N SER A 505 5.29 -8.73 -19.59
CA SER A 505 4.27 -8.91 -18.56
C SER A 505 4.57 -8.16 -17.27
N VAL A 506 5.82 -8.18 -16.80
CA VAL A 506 6.28 -7.41 -15.62
C VAL A 506 6.00 -5.93 -15.80
N VAL A 507 6.33 -5.39 -16.98
CA VAL A 507 6.12 -4.00 -17.35
C VAL A 507 4.63 -3.63 -17.43
N LYS A 508 3.82 -4.50 -18.04
CA LYS A 508 2.36 -4.34 -18.14
C LYS A 508 1.71 -4.37 -16.74
N ALA A 509 2.04 -5.37 -15.93
CA ALA A 509 1.54 -5.54 -14.57
C ALA A 509 1.96 -4.37 -13.65
N GLY A 510 3.21 -3.92 -13.78
CA GLY A 510 3.76 -2.78 -13.04
C GLY A 510 3.30 -1.41 -13.54
N ARG A 511 2.55 -1.35 -14.66
CA ARG A 511 2.14 -0.11 -15.35
C ARG A 511 3.31 0.84 -15.57
N VAL A 512 4.43 0.29 -16.01
CA VAL A 512 5.68 1.03 -16.16
C VAL A 512 5.56 1.96 -17.38
N PRO A 513 5.97 3.24 -17.28
CA PRO A 513 5.87 4.18 -18.39
C PRO A 513 6.92 3.86 -19.47
N MET A 514 6.58 2.99 -20.42
CA MET A 514 7.46 2.57 -21.52
C MET A 514 7.38 3.47 -22.76
N THR A 515 6.53 4.49 -22.72
CA THR A 515 6.40 5.46 -23.80
C THR A 515 6.57 6.87 -23.24
N PRO A 516 7.12 7.81 -24.04
CA PRO A 516 7.14 9.20 -23.63
C PRO A 516 5.70 9.66 -23.36
N PRO A 517 5.46 10.43 -22.29
CA PRO A 517 4.15 11.00 -22.03
C PRO A 517 3.68 11.77 -23.27
N SER A 518 2.52 11.38 -23.81
CA SER A 518 1.99 12.01 -25.01
C SER A 518 1.65 13.47 -24.70
N LYS A 519 2.20 14.42 -25.46
CA LYS A 519 1.76 15.83 -25.41
C LYS A 519 0.30 16.04 -25.85
N LYS A 520 -0.36 14.99 -26.36
CA LYS A 520 -1.74 15.02 -26.90
C LYS A 520 -2.82 14.72 -25.86
N GLY A 521 -2.46 14.18 -24.69
CA GLY A 521 -3.39 14.07 -23.56
C GLY A 521 -3.43 15.39 -22.79
N GLN A 522 -4.60 15.75 -22.25
CA GLN A 522 -4.66 16.79 -21.23
C GLN A 522 -3.71 16.40 -20.08
N ASP A 523 -2.85 17.33 -19.68
CA ASP A 523 -1.94 17.14 -18.55
C ASP A 523 -2.71 16.64 -17.32
N ARG A 524 -2.08 15.84 -16.45
CA ARG A 524 -2.70 15.24 -15.26
C ARG A 524 -3.43 16.30 -14.44
N GLU A 525 -2.81 17.46 -14.29
CA GLU A 525 -3.37 18.62 -13.60
C GLU A 525 -4.69 19.07 -14.24
N THR A 526 -4.73 19.12 -15.58
CA THR A 526 -5.93 19.48 -16.35
C THR A 526 -7.05 18.44 -16.18
N ARG A 527 -6.71 17.14 -16.21
CA ARG A 527 -7.68 16.07 -15.98
C ARG A 527 -8.28 16.12 -14.57
N LEU A 528 -7.44 16.28 -13.55
CA LEU A 528 -7.88 16.41 -12.16
C LEU A 528 -8.74 17.66 -11.98
N ARG A 529 -8.33 18.80 -12.54
CA ARG A 529 -9.12 20.03 -12.56
C ARG A 529 -10.47 19.83 -13.23
N GLY A 530 -10.55 19.08 -14.33
CA GLY A 530 -11.81 18.72 -14.98
C GLY A 530 -12.74 17.89 -14.09
N GLN A 531 -12.20 16.97 -13.28
CA GLN A 531 -12.99 16.19 -12.31
C GLN A 531 -13.53 17.06 -11.16
N ILE A 532 -12.69 17.98 -10.69
CA ILE A 532 -13.02 18.95 -9.64
C ILE A 532 -14.10 19.94 -10.10
N LEU A 533 -14.05 20.36 -11.37
CA LEU A 533 -15.01 21.28 -11.98
C LEU A 533 -16.14 20.57 -12.73
N SER A 534 -16.41 19.29 -12.43
CA SER A 534 -17.59 18.61 -12.99
C SER A 534 -18.87 19.25 -12.42
N PRO A 535 -19.91 19.51 -13.21
CA PRO A 535 -21.22 19.95 -12.70
C PRO A 535 -21.87 18.99 -11.69
N ASP A 536 -21.42 17.74 -11.64
CA ASP A 536 -21.95 16.72 -10.71
C ASP A 536 -21.51 16.92 -9.26
N ARG A 537 -20.64 17.90 -8.97
CA ARG A 537 -20.14 18.08 -7.60
C ARG A 537 -21.18 18.80 -6.75
N HIS A 538 -21.26 18.40 -5.48
CA HIS A 538 -22.25 18.92 -4.56
C HIS A 538 -21.77 20.17 -3.82
N ILE A 539 -20.62 20.09 -3.14
CA ILE A 539 -20.07 21.16 -2.31
C ILE A 539 -18.68 21.54 -2.82
N ALA A 540 -18.37 22.84 -2.79
CA ALA A 540 -17.02 23.36 -2.88
C ALA A 540 -16.68 24.12 -1.60
N ALA A 541 -15.93 23.47 -0.72
CA ALA A 541 -15.48 24.01 0.56
C ALA A 541 -14.11 24.68 0.43
N PHE A 542 -13.97 25.88 0.97
CA PHE A 542 -12.74 26.66 0.91
C PHE A 542 -12.26 27.02 2.30
N ASP A 543 -10.97 26.85 2.55
CA ASP A 543 -10.26 27.64 3.56
C ASP A 543 -10.02 29.08 3.03
N LEU A 544 -9.78 30.01 3.95
CA LEU A 544 -9.50 31.41 3.63
C LEU A 544 -8.01 31.71 3.51
N GLU A 545 -7.24 31.41 4.55
CA GLU A 545 -5.91 31.97 4.76
C GLU A 545 -4.86 31.18 3.99
N ASN A 546 -4.16 31.84 3.07
CA ASN A 546 -3.24 31.29 2.07
C ASN A 546 -3.86 30.39 1.00
N THR A 547 -5.15 30.08 1.14
CA THR A 547 -5.98 29.46 0.11
C THR A 547 -6.61 30.52 -0.82
N LEU A 548 -7.37 31.48 -0.26
CA LEU A 548 -8.03 32.54 -1.03
C LEU A 548 -7.37 33.92 -0.85
N ILE A 549 -6.72 34.15 0.29
CA ILE A 549 -6.00 35.39 0.57
C ILE A 549 -4.60 35.10 1.09
N ALA A 550 -3.58 35.85 0.67
CA ALA A 550 -2.21 35.71 1.14
C ALA A 550 -1.99 36.41 2.49
N SER A 551 -2.77 36.04 3.50
CA SER A 551 -2.80 36.65 4.82
C SER A 551 -2.82 35.60 5.94
N ASN A 552 -2.97 36.09 7.17
CA ASN A 552 -3.31 35.27 8.34
C ASN A 552 -4.12 36.11 9.34
N VAL A 553 -4.68 35.44 10.35
CA VAL A 553 -5.48 36.08 11.42
C VAL A 553 -4.70 37.12 12.21
N VAL A 554 -3.37 36.99 12.32
CA VAL A 554 -2.51 37.96 12.99
C VAL A 554 -2.47 39.28 12.21
N ALA A 555 -2.34 39.21 10.88
CA ALA A 555 -2.38 40.39 10.03
C ALA A 555 -3.74 41.09 10.11
N SER A 556 -4.84 40.33 10.13
CA SER A 556 -6.17 40.90 10.27
C SER A 556 -6.36 41.61 11.62
N PHE A 557 -5.90 41.00 12.72
CA PHE A 557 -5.90 41.66 14.02
C PHE A 557 -5.01 42.91 14.07
N THR A 558 -3.76 42.81 13.61
CA THR A 558 -2.81 43.94 13.66
C THR A 558 -3.34 45.14 12.88
N TRP A 559 -4.00 44.90 11.75
CA TRP A 559 -4.61 45.96 10.96
C TRP A 559 -5.71 46.67 11.77
N LEU A 560 -6.68 45.91 12.30
CA LEU A 560 -7.79 46.46 13.09
C LEU A 560 -7.30 47.18 14.33
N ALA A 561 -6.42 46.54 15.11
CA ALA A 561 -5.85 47.12 16.32
C ALA A 561 -5.07 48.41 16.03
N SER A 562 -4.40 48.51 14.89
CA SER A 562 -3.62 49.71 14.53
C SER A 562 -4.46 50.88 14.02
N ARG A 563 -5.71 50.66 13.60
CA ARG A 563 -6.53 51.63 12.87
C ARG A 563 -6.65 52.97 13.58
N ARG A 564 -6.86 52.95 14.90
CA ARG A 564 -7.09 54.13 15.74
C ARG A 564 -5.96 54.44 16.73
N LEU A 565 -4.81 53.76 16.59
CA LEU A 565 -3.63 54.01 17.42
C LEU A 565 -2.74 55.12 16.84
N SER A 566 -2.12 55.89 17.73
CA SER A 566 -1.05 56.83 17.39
C SER A 566 0.21 56.10 16.89
N SER A 567 1.13 56.81 16.24
CA SER A 567 2.37 56.22 15.72
C SER A 567 3.22 55.54 16.81
N ALA A 568 3.27 56.11 18.02
CA ALA A 568 4.00 55.54 19.14
C ALA A 568 3.36 54.24 19.66
N GLU A 569 2.03 54.19 19.70
CA GLU A 569 1.28 53.01 20.12
C GLU A 569 1.33 51.89 19.07
N ARG A 570 1.29 52.23 17.78
CA ARG A 570 1.50 51.28 16.67
C ARG A 570 2.88 50.62 16.76
N PHE A 571 3.92 51.39 17.06
CA PHE A 571 5.26 50.85 17.25
C PHE A 571 5.30 49.88 18.44
N ARG A 572 4.67 50.25 19.57
CA ARG A 572 4.56 49.37 20.75
C ARG A 572 3.81 48.08 20.45
N LEU A 573 2.72 48.14 19.68
CA LEU A 573 1.96 46.97 19.23
C LEU A 573 2.84 46.02 18.43
N ILE A 574 3.61 46.53 17.46
CA ILE A 574 4.52 45.71 16.64
C ILE A 574 5.58 45.01 17.50
N ILE A 575 6.26 45.75 18.38
CA ILE A 575 7.30 45.18 19.25
C ILE A 575 6.71 44.10 20.16
N LYS A 576 5.52 44.34 20.73
CA LYS A 576 4.82 43.35 21.55
C LYS A 576 4.47 42.09 20.76
N THR A 577 3.87 42.23 19.58
CA THR A 577 3.51 41.09 18.72
C THR A 577 4.74 40.31 18.26
N LEU A 578 5.85 40.98 17.96
CA LEU A 578 7.12 40.32 17.61
C LEU A 578 7.73 39.57 18.81
N ALA A 579 7.66 40.14 20.01
CA ALA A 579 8.14 39.48 21.24
C ALA A 579 7.33 38.21 21.56
N GLU A 580 6.03 38.20 21.27
CA GLU A 580 5.13 37.06 21.49
C GLU A 580 5.18 36.03 20.35
N ALA A 581 5.78 36.34 19.20
CA ALA A 581 5.75 35.49 18.01
C ALA A 581 6.23 34.04 18.23
N PRO A 582 7.33 33.77 18.97
CA PRO A 582 7.76 32.40 19.24
C PRO A 582 6.72 31.58 20.03
N GLN A 583 6.05 32.21 21.00
CA GLN A 583 5.01 31.58 21.80
C GLN A 583 3.77 31.30 20.93
N LEU A 584 3.35 32.26 20.11
CA LEU A 584 2.22 32.09 19.19
C LEU A 584 2.47 30.98 18.17
N LEU A 585 3.67 30.90 17.59
CA LEU A 585 4.05 29.82 16.67
C LEU A 585 4.11 28.45 17.36
N SER A 586 4.54 28.40 18.62
CA SER A 586 4.54 27.16 19.41
C SER A 586 3.11 26.68 19.69
N LEU A 587 2.21 27.59 20.08
CA LEU A 587 0.79 27.26 20.30
C LEU A 587 0.15 26.78 19.01
N ASP A 588 0.37 27.48 17.91
CA ASP A 588 -0.18 27.14 16.59
C ASP A 588 0.23 25.73 16.11
N LYS A 589 1.49 25.37 16.33
CA LYS A 589 2.00 24.03 16.02
C LYS A 589 1.43 22.93 16.91
N GLN A 590 1.02 23.26 18.13
CA GLN A 590 0.48 22.29 19.09
C GLN A 590 -1.02 22.11 18.90
N ASP A 591 -1.76 23.21 18.91
CA ASP A 591 -3.21 23.26 18.74
C ASP A 591 -3.65 24.63 18.19
N ARG A 592 -4.17 24.63 16.95
CA ARG A 592 -4.64 25.84 16.28
C ARG A 592 -5.82 26.49 17.00
N GLY A 593 -6.68 25.70 17.64
CA GLY A 593 -7.84 26.19 18.37
C GLY A 593 -7.46 26.96 19.62
N ASP A 594 -6.50 26.45 20.40
CA ASP A 594 -5.94 27.12 21.58
C ASP A 594 -5.18 28.39 21.19
N PHE A 595 -4.45 28.36 20.07
CA PHE A 595 -3.88 29.57 19.48
C PHE A 595 -4.97 30.62 19.21
N LEU A 596 -6.07 30.28 18.53
CA LEU A 596 -7.15 31.23 18.25
C LEU A 596 -7.83 31.74 19.52
N ARG A 597 -8.09 30.87 20.51
CA ARG A 597 -8.67 31.27 21.81
C ARG A 597 -7.75 32.24 22.54
N HIS A 598 -6.45 31.95 22.60
CA HIS A 598 -5.47 32.84 23.22
C HIS A 598 -5.33 34.15 22.42
N PHE A 599 -5.35 34.06 21.09
CA PHE A 599 -5.13 35.19 20.21
C PHE A 599 -6.30 36.19 20.26
N TYR A 600 -7.53 35.70 20.14
CA TYR A 600 -8.74 36.53 20.08
C TYR A 600 -9.19 37.15 21.41
N ARG A 601 -8.63 36.72 22.55
CA ARG A 601 -8.76 37.46 23.81
C ARG A 601 -8.32 38.92 23.72
N ARG A 602 -7.49 39.27 22.73
CA ARG A 602 -7.06 40.65 22.47
C ARG A 602 -8.20 41.60 22.03
N TYR A 603 -9.38 41.07 21.71
CA TYR A 603 -10.58 41.87 21.42
C TYR A 603 -11.42 42.20 22.67
N GLU A 604 -11.03 41.73 23.86
CA GLU A 604 -11.73 42.05 25.12
C GLU A 604 -11.84 43.57 25.32
N GLY A 605 -13.06 44.06 25.52
CA GLY A 605 -13.37 45.48 25.69
C GLY A 605 -13.44 46.30 24.39
N ALA A 606 -13.31 45.67 23.21
CA ALA A 606 -13.43 46.38 21.94
C ALA A 606 -14.91 46.71 21.62
N PRO A 607 -15.26 47.96 21.28
CA PRO A 607 -16.63 48.34 20.94
C PRO A 607 -17.09 47.68 19.62
N ILE A 608 -18.27 47.06 19.63
CA ILE A 608 -18.81 46.30 18.48
C ILE A 608 -19.02 47.21 17.27
N SER A 609 -19.63 48.38 17.47
CA SER A 609 -19.89 49.36 16.40
C SER A 609 -18.60 49.84 15.72
N GLN A 610 -17.53 50.00 16.50
CA GLN A 610 -16.23 50.42 16.00
C GLN A 610 -15.57 49.32 15.16
N ILE A 611 -15.56 48.08 15.65
CA ILE A 611 -14.95 46.95 14.93
C ILE A 611 -15.69 46.69 13.61
N SER A 612 -17.02 46.82 13.60
CA SER A 612 -17.83 46.69 12.39
C SER A 612 -17.53 47.78 11.35
N GLU A 613 -17.34 49.04 11.77
CA GLU A 613 -16.92 50.13 10.88
C GLU A 613 -15.51 49.87 10.32
N ASP A 614 -14.56 49.52 11.20
CA ASP A 614 -13.16 49.36 10.84
C ASP A 614 -12.95 48.10 9.96
N SER A 615 -13.72 47.02 10.14
CA SER A 615 -13.62 45.80 9.33
C SER A 615 -14.11 45.98 7.89
N ALA A 616 -15.11 46.84 7.66
CA ALA A 616 -15.52 47.21 6.30
C ALA A 616 -14.40 47.91 5.53
N GLU A 617 -13.63 48.79 6.18
CA GLU A 617 -12.46 49.44 5.57
C GLU A 617 -11.30 48.44 5.37
N GLN A 618 -11.06 47.57 6.35
CA GLN A 618 -10.06 46.50 6.29
C GLN A 618 -10.21 45.64 5.04
N PHE A 619 -11.45 45.31 4.69
CA PHE A 619 -11.72 44.47 3.53
C PHE A 619 -11.06 45.01 2.26
N SER A 620 -11.17 46.32 2.03
CA SER A 620 -10.60 46.97 0.85
C SER A 620 -9.06 47.09 0.88
N ASP A 621 -8.47 47.44 2.04
CA ASP A 621 -7.02 47.68 2.15
C ASP A 621 -6.20 46.40 2.36
N LEU A 622 -6.76 45.38 3.01
CA LEU A 622 -6.05 44.15 3.38
C LEU A 622 -6.57 42.89 2.66
N ILE A 623 -7.88 42.61 2.75
CA ILE A 623 -8.43 41.33 2.26
C ILE A 623 -8.42 41.30 0.73
N LEU A 624 -8.98 42.31 0.06
CA LEU A 624 -8.96 42.42 -1.40
C LEU A 624 -7.54 42.56 -1.94
N SER A 625 -6.68 43.34 -1.29
CA SER A 625 -5.29 43.51 -1.71
C SER A 625 -4.47 42.24 -1.55
N LYS A 626 -4.79 41.36 -0.60
CA LYS A 626 -4.10 40.08 -0.46
C LYS A 626 -4.80 38.92 -1.15
N SER A 627 -5.97 39.13 -1.74
CA SER A 627 -6.73 38.08 -2.41
C SER A 627 -5.97 37.50 -3.60
N PHE A 628 -6.04 36.19 -3.76
CA PHE A 628 -5.60 35.50 -4.96
C PHE A 628 -6.69 35.59 -6.02
N PRO A 629 -6.49 36.32 -7.14
CA PRO A 629 -7.54 36.47 -8.15
C PRO A 629 -7.99 35.13 -8.74
N GLU A 630 -7.08 34.16 -8.85
CA GLU A 630 -7.37 32.79 -9.29
C GLU A 630 -8.29 32.06 -8.31
N GLY A 631 -8.02 32.16 -7.00
CA GLY A 631 -8.87 31.56 -5.97
C GLY A 631 -10.29 32.13 -6.00
N ILE A 632 -10.44 33.45 -6.13
CA ILE A 632 -11.76 34.09 -6.24
C ILE A 632 -12.49 33.68 -7.52
N ARG A 633 -11.78 33.54 -8.65
CA ARG A 633 -12.37 32.99 -9.88
C ARG A 633 -12.83 31.55 -9.67
N ARG A 634 -12.05 30.73 -8.97
CA ARG A 634 -12.41 29.34 -8.69
C ARG A 634 -13.71 29.21 -7.89
N VAL A 635 -13.90 30.05 -6.87
CA VAL A 635 -15.17 30.09 -6.11
C VAL A 635 -16.34 30.39 -7.05
N ARG A 636 -16.19 31.38 -7.94
CA ARG A 636 -17.23 31.76 -8.91
C ARG A 636 -17.48 30.66 -9.96
N GLU A 637 -16.45 29.96 -10.41
CA GLU A 637 -16.59 28.82 -11.32
C GLU A 637 -17.46 27.74 -10.70
N HIS A 638 -17.19 27.35 -9.44
CA HIS A 638 -18.03 26.39 -8.73
C HIS A 638 -19.47 26.87 -8.56
N LYS A 639 -19.67 28.14 -8.22
CA LYS A 639 -21.01 28.74 -8.09
C LYS A 639 -21.77 28.72 -9.42
N ASN A 640 -21.09 29.02 -10.53
CA ASN A 640 -21.67 28.99 -11.88
C ASN A 640 -22.02 27.56 -12.33
N LEU A 641 -21.29 26.55 -11.84
CA LEU A 641 -21.58 25.14 -12.09
C LEU A 641 -22.71 24.59 -11.19
N GLY A 642 -23.24 25.41 -10.27
CA GLY A 642 -24.33 25.03 -9.37
C GLY A 642 -23.88 24.34 -8.09
N HIS A 643 -22.58 24.28 -7.82
CA HIS A 643 -22.08 23.68 -6.58
C HIS A 643 -22.35 24.64 -5.42
N ARG A 644 -22.64 24.07 -4.25
CA ARG A 644 -22.83 24.87 -3.05
C ARG A 644 -21.48 25.30 -2.48
N THR A 645 -21.25 26.60 -2.44
CA THR A 645 -19.97 27.20 -2.04
C THR A 645 -19.96 27.51 -0.55
N VAL A 646 -19.01 26.92 0.18
CA VAL A 646 -18.91 27.05 1.64
C VAL A 646 -17.52 27.56 2.03
N LEU A 647 -17.46 28.64 2.80
CA LEU A 647 -16.22 29.11 3.41
C LEU A 647 -16.10 28.56 4.84
N ILE A 648 -15.04 27.82 5.14
CA ILE A 648 -14.75 27.32 6.49
C ILE A 648 -13.43 27.93 6.95
N THR A 649 -13.47 28.80 7.95
CA THR A 649 -12.32 29.66 8.28
C THR A 649 -12.16 29.91 9.77
N GLY A 650 -10.91 30.02 10.21
CA GLY A 650 -10.58 30.45 11.57
C GLY A 650 -10.70 31.95 11.80
N ALA A 651 -10.96 32.76 10.75
CA ALA A 651 -11.15 34.20 10.85
C ALA A 651 -12.54 34.56 11.41
N LEU A 652 -12.63 35.62 12.22
CA LEU A 652 -13.88 36.05 12.86
C LEU A 652 -14.94 36.51 11.85
N ASP A 653 -16.21 36.33 12.21
CA ASP A 653 -17.39 36.69 11.41
C ASP A 653 -17.32 38.10 10.81
N PHE A 654 -16.98 39.12 11.60
CA PHE A 654 -16.89 40.50 11.10
C PHE A 654 -15.74 40.75 10.10
N VAL A 655 -14.72 39.88 10.06
CA VAL A 655 -13.62 39.96 9.06
C VAL A 655 -14.08 39.38 7.72
N VAL A 656 -14.93 38.36 7.75
CA VAL A 656 -15.36 37.60 6.57
C VAL A 656 -16.74 38.00 6.07
N GLU A 657 -17.48 38.82 6.82
CA GLU A 657 -18.78 39.38 6.44
C GLU A 657 -18.81 39.92 4.99
N PRO A 658 -17.81 40.68 4.51
CA PRO A 658 -17.85 41.21 3.13
C PRO A 658 -17.66 40.15 2.05
N LEU A 659 -17.22 38.93 2.40
CA LEU A 659 -17.10 37.80 1.47
C LEU A 659 -18.43 37.05 1.28
N LYS A 660 -19.47 37.34 2.06
CA LYS A 660 -20.80 36.69 1.96
C LYS A 660 -21.34 36.58 0.53
N PRO A 661 -21.23 37.59 -0.37
CA PRO A 661 -21.75 37.45 -1.74
C PRO A 661 -21.08 36.33 -2.56
N LEU A 662 -19.84 35.94 -2.22
CA LEU A 662 -19.10 34.91 -2.93
C LEU A 662 -19.51 33.49 -2.51
N PHE A 663 -20.02 33.31 -1.30
CA PHE A 663 -20.34 32.00 -0.73
C PHE A 663 -21.84 31.86 -0.49
N ASP A 664 -22.33 30.63 -0.45
CA ASP A 664 -23.71 30.36 -0.03
C ASP A 664 -23.78 30.32 1.50
N ASP A 665 -22.73 29.80 2.14
CA ASP A 665 -22.62 29.71 3.60
C ASP A 665 -21.18 29.97 4.08
N ILE A 666 -21.05 30.61 5.25
CA ILE A 666 -19.77 30.87 5.91
C ILE A 666 -19.79 30.30 7.33
N ILE A 667 -18.88 29.37 7.60
CA ILE A 667 -18.66 28.77 8.92
C ILE A 667 -17.40 29.40 9.52
N CYS A 668 -17.58 30.21 10.56
CA CYS A 668 -16.54 31.00 11.19
C CYS A 668 -16.77 31.14 12.71
N PRO A 669 -15.71 31.37 13.50
CA PRO A 669 -15.83 31.66 14.92
C PRO A 669 -16.47 33.03 15.17
N LYS A 670 -17.18 33.13 16.30
CA LYS A 670 -17.81 34.37 16.79
C LYS A 670 -17.32 34.69 18.20
N LEU A 671 -17.18 35.97 18.51
CA LEU A 671 -16.89 36.45 19.86
C LEU A 671 -18.18 36.69 20.65
N GLY A 672 -18.14 36.39 21.94
CA GLY A 672 -19.14 36.80 22.91
C GLY A 672 -19.08 38.30 23.15
N HIS A 673 -20.16 38.84 23.74
CA HIS A 673 -20.26 40.26 24.04
C HIS A 673 -20.89 40.51 25.41
N ASP A 674 -20.45 41.59 26.04
CA ASP A 674 -21.03 42.16 27.25
C ASP A 674 -21.47 43.61 26.94
N GLY A 675 -22.78 43.84 26.90
CA GLY A 675 -23.35 45.10 26.40
C GLY A 675 -22.93 45.39 24.95
N GLU A 676 -22.28 46.53 24.73
CA GLU A 676 -21.84 47.01 23.41
C GLU A 676 -20.37 46.68 23.08
N SER A 677 -19.71 45.84 23.89
CA SER A 677 -18.29 45.47 23.73
C SER A 677 -18.08 43.96 23.69
N TYR A 678 -17.03 43.51 23.00
CA TYR A 678 -16.66 42.09 22.99
C TYR A 678 -16.05 41.64 24.33
N ASP A 679 -16.36 40.43 24.77
CA ASP A 679 -15.82 39.83 26.00
C ASP A 679 -14.49 39.07 25.79
N GLY A 680 -14.02 39.00 24.55
CA GLY A 680 -12.78 38.33 24.15
C GLY A 680 -12.85 36.79 24.16
N ARG A 681 -14.02 36.18 24.39
CA ARG A 681 -14.21 34.73 24.44
C ARG A 681 -14.95 34.27 23.19
N LEU A 682 -14.56 33.11 22.66
CA LEU A 682 -15.28 32.48 21.55
C LEU A 682 -16.58 31.85 22.07
N VAL A 683 -17.68 32.06 21.33
CA VAL A 683 -18.99 31.45 21.63
C VAL A 683 -18.95 29.95 21.36
N ASP A 684 -18.36 29.57 20.23
CA ASP A 684 -18.28 28.20 19.75
C ASP A 684 -16.82 27.73 19.62
N VAL A 685 -16.63 26.42 19.46
CA VAL A 685 -15.32 25.87 19.10
C VAL A 685 -14.92 26.41 17.72
N PRO A 686 -13.74 27.05 17.59
CA PRO A 686 -13.33 27.58 16.30
C PRO A 686 -13.10 26.45 15.29
N PRO A 687 -13.57 26.59 14.04
CA PRO A 687 -13.42 25.59 12.98
C PRO A 687 -11.95 25.46 12.59
N THR A 688 -11.25 24.57 13.28
CA THR A 688 -9.84 24.22 13.17
C THR A 688 -9.67 22.70 13.23
N GLY A 689 -8.75 22.15 12.43
CA GLY A 689 -8.51 20.71 12.42
C GLY A 689 -9.79 19.91 12.15
N GLU A 690 -10.07 18.94 13.00
CA GLU A 690 -11.23 18.06 12.92
C GLU A 690 -12.58 18.78 13.02
N SER A 691 -12.65 19.92 13.70
CA SER A 691 -13.91 20.68 13.75
C SER A 691 -14.29 21.27 12.38
N ARG A 692 -13.34 21.45 11.46
CA ARG A 692 -13.63 21.79 10.05
C ARG A 692 -14.25 20.62 9.31
N TYR A 693 -13.73 19.42 9.53
CA TYR A 693 -14.34 18.19 9.02
C TYR A 693 -15.77 18.05 9.55
N GLN A 694 -15.97 18.17 10.87
CA GLN A 694 -17.29 18.03 11.48
C GLN A 694 -18.26 19.09 10.95
N ALA A 695 -17.83 20.34 10.85
CA ALA A 695 -18.63 21.42 10.27
C ALA A 695 -19.04 21.13 8.82
N LEU A 696 -18.13 20.62 7.99
CA LEU A 696 -18.43 20.25 6.61
C LEU A 696 -19.37 19.04 6.53
N ALA A 697 -19.19 18.04 7.40
CA ALA A 697 -20.04 16.85 7.46
C ALA A 697 -21.45 17.17 7.94
N ASP A 698 -21.59 18.00 8.99
CA ASP A 698 -22.87 18.48 9.49
C ASP A 698 -23.59 19.31 8.44
N TYR A 699 -22.86 20.18 7.74
CA TYR A 699 -23.39 20.95 6.62
C TYR A 699 -23.89 20.05 5.49
N ALA A 700 -23.10 19.05 5.08
CA ALA A 700 -23.48 18.11 4.03
C ALA A 700 -24.73 17.31 4.44
N SER A 701 -24.77 16.81 5.68
CA SER A 701 -25.91 16.06 6.23
C SER A 701 -27.19 16.90 6.29
N ALA A 702 -27.10 18.13 6.84
CA ALA A 702 -28.24 19.04 6.94
C ALA A 702 -28.83 19.39 5.57
N ASN A 703 -28.01 19.38 4.52
CA ASN A 703 -28.40 19.72 3.16
C ASN A 703 -28.59 18.50 2.25
N LYS A 704 -28.48 17.27 2.77
CA LYS A 704 -28.57 16.00 2.03
C LYS A 704 -27.60 15.91 0.85
N LEU A 705 -26.37 16.38 1.04
CA LEU A 705 -25.30 16.37 0.05
C LEU A 705 -24.27 15.27 0.37
N ASP A 706 -23.70 14.66 -0.67
CA ASP A 706 -22.64 13.65 -0.52
C ASP A 706 -21.24 14.27 -0.54
N LEU A 707 -20.45 14.01 0.51
CA LEU A 707 -19.05 14.44 0.60
C LEU A 707 -18.14 13.76 -0.44
N ARG A 708 -18.47 12.53 -0.87
CA ARG A 708 -17.71 11.82 -1.92
C ARG A 708 -17.82 12.53 -3.27
N GLU A 709 -18.88 13.30 -3.48
CA GLU A 709 -19.06 14.13 -4.67
C GLU A 709 -18.71 15.61 -4.39
N SER A 710 -17.95 15.90 -3.33
CA SER A 710 -17.59 17.27 -2.93
C SER A 710 -16.11 17.57 -3.11
N VAL A 711 -15.76 18.86 -3.07
CA VAL A 711 -14.42 19.41 -3.26
C VAL A 711 -14.02 20.22 -2.02
N ALA A 712 -12.76 20.12 -1.58
CA ALA A 712 -12.22 20.95 -0.50
C ALA A 712 -10.85 21.53 -0.88
N TYR A 713 -10.65 22.82 -0.61
CA TYR A 713 -9.44 23.59 -0.90
C TYR A 713 -8.77 24.06 0.40
N ALA A 714 -7.50 23.73 0.62
CA ALA A 714 -6.72 24.18 1.78
C ALA A 714 -5.21 24.22 1.54
N ASP A 715 -4.47 24.98 2.36
CA ASP A 715 -3.00 25.13 2.29
C ASP A 715 -2.22 24.32 3.33
N SER A 716 -2.88 23.88 4.40
CA SER A 716 -2.23 23.38 5.61
C SER A 716 -2.53 21.91 5.90
N ALA A 717 -1.57 21.19 6.49
CA ALA A 717 -1.79 19.82 6.97
C ALA A 717 -2.78 19.77 8.15
N SER A 718 -3.07 20.90 8.82
CA SER A 718 -4.16 20.97 9.79
C SER A 718 -5.52 20.69 9.18
N ASP A 719 -5.70 20.95 7.89
CA ASP A 719 -6.97 20.73 7.18
C ASP A 719 -7.09 19.32 6.61
N LEU A 720 -6.14 18.44 6.93
CA LEU A 720 -6.11 17.08 6.43
C LEU A 720 -7.42 16.30 6.69
N PRO A 721 -8.07 16.39 7.87
CA PRO A 721 -9.36 15.72 8.09
C PRO A 721 -10.46 16.20 7.13
N MET A 722 -10.49 17.50 6.80
CA MET A 722 -11.46 18.06 5.86
C MET A 722 -11.15 17.61 4.42
N LEU A 723 -9.88 17.63 4.02
CA LEU A 723 -9.44 17.18 2.70
C LEU A 723 -9.68 15.67 2.51
N GLU A 724 -9.50 14.84 3.54
CA GLU A 724 -9.74 13.40 3.48
C GLU A 724 -11.22 13.02 3.41
N ALA A 725 -12.10 13.89 3.88
CA ALA A 725 -13.52 13.62 3.92
C ALA A 725 -14.21 13.77 2.56
N VAL A 726 -13.60 14.52 1.64
CA VAL A 726 -14.15 14.79 0.31
C VAL A 726 -13.59 13.85 -0.75
N GLY A 727 -14.34 13.63 -1.83
CA GLY A 727 -13.84 12.83 -2.97
C GLY A 727 -12.77 13.55 -3.80
N PHE A 728 -12.75 14.88 -3.78
CA PHE A 728 -11.89 15.70 -4.64
C PHE A 728 -11.12 16.77 -3.84
N PRO A 729 -10.10 16.37 -3.05
CA PRO A 729 -9.26 17.32 -2.32
C PRO A 729 -8.30 18.10 -3.24
N VAL A 730 -8.08 19.36 -2.90
CA VAL A 730 -7.16 20.26 -3.60
C VAL A 730 -6.25 20.98 -2.60
N ALA A 731 -4.95 20.78 -2.77
CA ALA A 731 -3.93 21.48 -2.00
C ALA A 731 -3.57 22.80 -2.70
N VAL A 732 -3.85 23.94 -2.07
CA VAL A 732 -3.63 25.27 -2.65
C VAL A 732 -2.50 25.97 -1.93
N ASN A 733 -1.48 26.42 -2.68
CA ASN A 733 -0.28 27.04 -2.13
C ASN A 733 0.31 26.26 -0.93
N PRO A 734 0.38 24.92 -0.98
CA PRO A 734 0.50 24.12 0.21
C PRO A 734 1.82 24.36 0.95
N GLU A 735 1.79 24.17 2.26
CA GLU A 735 3.02 23.96 3.03
C GLU A 735 3.70 22.63 2.67
N VAL A 736 4.98 22.50 3.02
CA VAL A 736 5.81 21.31 2.73
C VAL A 736 5.11 19.99 3.07
N ARG A 737 4.51 19.92 4.27
CA ARG A 737 3.85 18.70 4.75
C ARG A 737 2.62 18.35 3.91
N LEU A 738 1.75 19.31 3.63
CA LEU A 738 0.57 19.07 2.77
C LEU A 738 0.99 18.75 1.33
N ALA A 739 2.03 19.39 0.79
CA ALA A 739 2.54 19.11 -0.55
C ALA A 739 3.04 17.65 -0.68
N SER A 740 3.77 17.15 0.31
CA SER A 740 4.21 15.75 0.36
C SER A 740 3.01 14.77 0.41
N ILE A 741 2.03 15.05 1.28
CA ILE A 741 0.81 14.24 1.40
C ILE A 741 0.02 14.24 0.09
N ALA A 742 -0.20 15.41 -0.51
CA ALA A 742 -0.94 15.58 -1.75
C ALA A 742 -0.30 14.78 -2.89
N ARG A 743 1.03 14.77 -3.01
CA ARG A 743 1.73 13.95 -4.01
C ARG A 743 1.59 12.46 -3.78
N LYS A 744 1.83 12.02 -2.53
CA LYS A 744 1.71 10.60 -2.14
C LYS A 744 0.32 10.05 -2.42
N ARG A 745 -0.71 10.89 -2.26
CA ARG A 745 -2.12 10.54 -2.51
C ARG A 745 -2.61 10.89 -3.92
N GLY A 746 -1.77 11.56 -4.69
CA GLY A 746 -2.05 11.96 -6.05
C GLY A 746 -3.11 13.05 -6.22
N TRP A 747 -3.31 13.89 -5.20
CA TRP A 747 -4.23 15.03 -5.18
C TRP A 747 -3.79 16.15 -6.13
N LEU A 748 -4.73 17.03 -6.51
CA LEU A 748 -4.41 18.23 -7.27
C LEU A 748 -3.67 19.22 -6.36
N VAL A 749 -2.56 19.77 -6.85
CA VAL A 749 -1.84 20.88 -6.22
C VAL A 749 -1.98 22.11 -7.13
N GLU A 750 -2.44 23.23 -6.58
CA GLU A 750 -2.54 24.50 -7.30
C GLU A 750 -1.73 25.59 -6.60
N ASN A 751 -1.12 26.48 -7.38
CA ASN A 751 -0.35 27.60 -6.87
C ASN A 751 -0.97 28.91 -7.39
N PHE A 752 -1.79 29.54 -6.57
CA PHE A 752 -2.45 30.80 -6.93
C PHE A 752 -1.54 32.00 -6.65
N ASN A 753 -1.38 32.88 -7.64
CA ASN A 753 -0.48 34.02 -7.56
C ASN A 753 -1.20 35.30 -7.10
N LYS A 754 -0.46 36.19 -6.43
CA LYS A 754 -0.92 37.56 -6.16
C LYS A 754 -0.99 38.36 -7.45
N SER A 755 -1.87 39.36 -7.51
CA SER A 755 -1.88 40.28 -8.65
C SER A 755 -0.58 41.12 -8.71
N PRO A 756 0.05 41.30 -9.88
CA PRO A 756 1.33 42.00 -10.02
C PRO A 756 1.33 43.46 -9.57
N GLY A 757 0.17 44.13 -9.55
CA GLY A 757 0.03 45.56 -9.26
C GLY A 757 -0.29 45.92 -7.80
N ILE A 758 -0.19 44.97 -6.87
CA ILE A 758 -0.65 45.15 -5.49
C ILE A 758 0.46 45.70 -4.59
N SER A 759 0.08 46.63 -3.70
CA SER A 759 0.95 47.21 -2.68
C SER A 759 1.49 46.15 -1.70
N ASN A 760 2.80 45.88 -1.75
CA ASN A 760 3.52 45.00 -0.82
C ASN A 760 3.89 45.72 0.49
N LYS A 761 2.90 46.24 1.23
CA LYS A 761 3.15 46.74 2.60
C LYS A 761 3.69 45.57 3.44
N ILE A 762 4.92 45.70 3.92
CA ILE A 762 5.62 44.66 4.70
C ILE A 762 4.88 44.40 6.02
N LEU A 763 4.31 45.46 6.61
CA LEU A 763 3.56 45.38 7.86
C LEU A 763 2.06 45.57 7.59
N PRO A 764 1.18 44.75 8.20
CA PRO A 764 -0.27 44.83 8.02
C PRO A 764 -0.87 45.95 8.91
N LEU A 765 -0.36 47.17 8.79
CA LEU A 765 -0.89 48.32 9.51
C LEU A 765 -1.94 49.05 8.67
N ALA A 766 -3.02 49.47 9.33
CA ALA A 766 -4.04 50.30 8.72
C ALA A 766 -3.52 51.69 8.36
N PRO A 767 -4.03 52.33 7.29
CA PRO A 767 -3.72 53.71 6.97
C PRO A 767 -4.07 54.63 8.15
N TYR A 768 -3.34 55.75 8.27
CA TYR A 768 -3.53 56.69 9.37
C TYR A 768 -4.84 57.49 9.14
N ARG A 769 -5.83 57.40 10.06
CA ARG A 769 -6.96 58.35 10.06
C ARG A 769 -6.40 59.66 10.64
N ARG A 770 -6.21 60.70 9.82
CA ARG A 770 -6.13 62.05 10.38
C ARG A 770 -7.50 62.32 11.01
N SER A 771 -7.54 62.59 12.31
CA SER A 771 -8.75 63.15 12.93
C SER A 771 -9.15 64.38 12.12
N LYS A 772 -10.39 64.42 11.62
CA LYS A 772 -10.97 65.68 11.19
C LYS A 772 -11.22 66.54 12.41
#